data_AF-A0AAD2CHK0-F1
#
_entry.id   AF-A0AAD2CHK0-F1
#
_cell.length_a   1.000
_cell.length_b   1.000
_cell.length_c   1.000
_cell.angle_alpha   90.00
_cell.angle_beta   90.00
_cell.angle_gamma   90.00
#
_symmetry.space_group_name_H-M   'P 1'
#
loop_
_entity.id
_entity.type
_entity.pdbx_description
1 polymer ?
#
loop_
_entity_poly.entity_id
_entity_poly.type
_entity_poly.pdbx_seq_one_letter_code
_entity_poly.pdbx_strand_id
1 'polypeptide(L)'
;MFTSHLVFLALAVTNQFLASAFTPFSTKSASPSVLQATVPDFNAVDVAKTGGRGADTASQKAAEQGLSLGAPRRRPNGGHFLTKGGIQVTAHVQGLEFSKSNTPGTSESAINYLIDQLDSHKGALLTSSYEFPGRYARWSLGFVDPPLEISGKADKCTIKALNDRGRVLMPAIEQTMKELKNNKILSEVQSFEYANGEGIGVGGVTQIDVTVVPPGEVGSFSEEERSRQPSLFSVVRALVDLFGYEGGDGQLGLYGAFGYDLTFSFEPIDLAQERDPEQRDILLYLPDSVYVIDADKRDAWQITYDFAVDQKSTQGLPRLGQEDRFAAFNESKDGASFSDRDTPVGEFADSVEAAKREFAVGNLFEAVLSQTFRSKLDEETPPSLIFRRLRKRNPAPYGFFINLGEQEYLVGASPEMFVRCESIPENDYRPGAIRVETCPISGTVARGENALEDAKRVKSLMMNQKEESELTMCTDVDRNDKSRICEPGSVQVIGRRQIEMYSRLIHTVDHVEGYLRPEFDALDAFLCHTWAVTVTGAPKTWAIQFVEDKERSPRCWYGGAIGLVGFDGSLNTGLTLRTVRIKNGVAEVRAGATLLYDSSPPAEELETELKASAMIDAVTRKGKTDIASLEGDELVPIPEKVGTGKTIVLIDHEDSFVHTLGNYLRQTGAQVSTLRSGPSALAAIETMIEKGNKPDMVVLSPGPGNPSDFALSASIDCLIKNKIPGFGVCLGLQGMVEHFGGTLGVLGYPMHGKPSEIALTREGVKDGSIFTGLPEVFEVARYHSLHGIKDKMPDDLQITALTEDGIVMGIQHKTLPFAAVQFHPESILTSPAHGMTILENALRNLKYEEEEFAPKSGSQIVGTLEQLSLEELQSTLTDLGLVTTGSKSELVVRLTLYTHKSNEMKAGRLSLSDLDHSELDQLAQGIGLKAEESKLLESLETSLMQ
;
A
#
# COMPACT_ATOMS: atom_id res chain seq x y z
N MET A 1 -46.87 -46.89 -35.22
CA MET A 1 -47.27 -46.18 -33.98
C MET A 1 -46.17 -45.17 -33.70
N PHE A 2 -46.21 -43.98 -34.33
CA PHE A 2 -46.65 -42.71 -33.70
C PHE A 2 -46.18 -42.66 -32.23
N THR A 3 -45.12 -41.96 -31.84
CA THR A 3 -44.81 -40.53 -32.07
C THR A 3 -43.30 -40.27 -31.94
N SER A 4 -42.65 -39.82 -33.02
CA SER A 4 -41.28 -39.27 -33.00
C SER A 4 -41.00 -38.48 -34.29
N HIS A 5 -41.76 -37.41 -34.58
CA HIS A 5 -41.58 -36.56 -35.75
C HIS A 5 -41.92 -35.10 -35.38
N LEU A 6 -40.98 -34.38 -34.74
CA LEU A 6 -41.02 -32.91 -34.67
C LEU A 6 -39.67 -32.24 -34.30
N VAL A 7 -38.53 -32.89 -34.58
CA VAL A 7 -37.19 -32.28 -34.32
C VAL A 7 -36.28 -32.30 -35.57
N PHE A 8 -36.74 -32.81 -36.71
CA PHE A 8 -35.92 -32.95 -37.93
C PHE A 8 -36.25 -31.95 -39.06
N LEU A 9 -36.78 -30.76 -38.74
CA LEU A 9 -37.14 -29.74 -39.75
C LEU A 9 -36.54 -28.33 -39.52
N ALA A 10 -35.44 -28.20 -38.78
CA ALA A 10 -34.72 -26.91 -38.64
C ALA A 10 -33.24 -26.94 -39.03
N LEU A 11 -32.71 -28.07 -39.52
CA LEU A 11 -31.28 -28.25 -39.82
C LEU A 11 -30.97 -28.56 -41.31
N ALA A 12 -31.93 -28.33 -42.21
CA ALA A 12 -31.79 -28.69 -43.64
C ALA A 12 -32.05 -27.54 -44.63
N VAL A 13 -31.96 -26.27 -44.21
CA VAL A 13 -32.18 -25.11 -45.10
C VAL A 13 -30.96 -24.18 -45.27
N THR A 14 -29.86 -24.36 -44.53
CA THR A 14 -28.71 -23.44 -44.59
C THR A 14 -27.47 -24.00 -45.29
N ASN A 15 -27.59 -25.05 -46.10
CA ASN A 15 -26.42 -25.66 -46.75
C ASN A 15 -26.51 -25.82 -48.27
N GLN A 16 -27.28 -24.96 -48.95
CA GLN A 16 -27.44 -25.04 -50.41
C GLN A 16 -27.53 -23.69 -51.13
N PHE A 17 -26.78 -22.66 -50.68
CA PHE A 17 -26.72 -21.37 -51.38
C PHE A 17 -25.35 -20.69 -51.50
N LEU A 18 -24.24 -21.38 -51.25
CA LEU A 18 -22.89 -20.80 -51.45
C LEU A 18 -21.96 -21.74 -52.20
N ALA A 19 -22.35 -22.10 -53.43
CA ALA A 19 -21.48 -22.79 -54.37
C ALA A 19 -21.65 -22.23 -55.78
N SER A 20 -21.25 -20.99 -56.01
CA SER A 20 -20.84 -20.52 -57.34
C SER A 20 -20.04 -19.23 -57.27
N ALA A 21 -18.89 -19.25 -57.95
CA ALA A 21 -18.03 -18.13 -58.34
C ALA A 21 -16.88 -17.76 -57.38
N PHE A 22 -15.78 -18.51 -57.45
CA PHE A 22 -14.43 -17.93 -57.35
C PHE A 22 -13.39 -18.73 -58.14
N THR A 23 -12.71 -18.04 -59.06
CA THR A 23 -11.28 -18.16 -59.43
C THR A 23 -10.86 -16.89 -60.17
N PRO A 24 -9.58 -16.46 -60.19
CA PRO A 24 -8.62 -16.38 -59.08
C PRO A 24 -7.87 -15.02 -59.06
N PHE A 25 -7.38 -14.54 -57.91
CA PHE A 25 -6.24 -13.61 -57.91
C PHE A 25 -5.26 -13.91 -56.77
N SER A 26 -4.09 -14.36 -57.21
CA SER A 26 -2.73 -14.24 -56.68
C SER A 26 -2.48 -14.30 -55.17
N THR A 27 -1.80 -15.38 -54.80
CA THR A 27 -1.16 -15.68 -53.52
C THR A 27 -0.02 -14.72 -53.16
N LYS A 28 -0.06 -14.15 -51.95
CA LYS A 28 1.12 -14.09 -51.07
C LYS A 28 0.77 -14.70 -49.73
N SER A 29 1.57 -15.68 -49.34
CA SER A 29 1.45 -16.57 -48.20
C SER A 29 1.49 -15.84 -46.86
N ALA A 30 0.45 -16.01 -46.04
CA ALA A 30 0.54 -15.91 -44.59
C ALA A 30 0.34 -17.32 -44.02
N SER A 31 1.33 -17.81 -43.27
CA SER A 31 1.26 -19.06 -42.51
C SER A 31 0.16 -19.00 -41.44
N PRO A 32 -0.56 -20.09 -41.16
CA PRO A 32 -1.51 -20.11 -40.06
C PRO A 32 -0.73 -20.23 -38.75
N SER A 33 -0.54 -19.11 -38.04
CA SER A 33 -0.11 -19.15 -36.65
C SER A 33 -1.28 -19.65 -35.81
N VAL A 34 -1.09 -20.86 -35.30
CA VAL A 34 -1.87 -21.47 -34.22
C VAL A 34 -2.19 -20.43 -33.17
N LEU A 35 -3.49 -20.28 -32.83
CA LEU A 35 -3.96 -19.60 -31.63
C LEU A 35 -3.35 -20.29 -30.41
N GLN A 36 -2.14 -19.87 -30.02
CA GLN A 36 -1.64 -20.08 -28.67
C GLN A 36 -2.47 -19.17 -27.78
N ALA A 37 -3.25 -19.78 -26.88
CA ALA A 37 -3.70 -19.09 -25.69
C ALA A 37 -2.44 -18.56 -24.98
N THR A 38 -2.20 -17.26 -25.10
CA THR A 38 -1.14 -16.58 -24.38
C THR A 38 -1.44 -16.72 -22.90
N VAL A 39 -0.71 -17.60 -22.22
CA VAL A 39 -0.57 -17.55 -20.77
C VAL A 39 -0.13 -16.12 -20.44
N PRO A 40 -0.84 -15.39 -19.55
CA PRO A 40 -0.40 -14.07 -19.14
C PRO A 40 1.05 -14.17 -18.65
N ASP A 41 1.92 -13.28 -19.12
CA ASP A 41 3.26 -13.16 -18.56
C ASP A 41 3.14 -12.55 -17.16
N PHE A 42 2.90 -13.39 -16.16
CA PHE A 42 2.83 -13.00 -14.76
C PHE A 42 4.18 -12.49 -14.22
N ASN A 43 5.27 -12.59 -14.98
CA ASN A 43 6.57 -12.05 -14.61
C ASN A 43 6.83 -10.65 -15.17
N ALA A 44 5.93 -10.10 -15.99
CA ALA A 44 5.93 -8.67 -16.31
C ALA A 44 5.39 -7.85 -15.12
N VAL A 45 5.95 -8.08 -13.93
CA VAL A 45 5.94 -7.06 -12.89
C VAL A 45 6.90 -6.00 -13.39
N ASP A 46 6.39 -5.00 -14.10
CA ASP A 46 7.14 -3.78 -14.38
C ASP A 46 7.32 -3.05 -13.05
N VAL A 47 8.24 -3.56 -12.22
CA VAL A 47 8.76 -2.84 -11.07
C VAL A 47 9.32 -1.57 -11.65
N ALA A 48 8.73 -0.43 -11.28
CA ALA A 48 9.19 0.89 -11.66
C ALA A 48 10.73 0.90 -11.59
N LYS A 49 11.39 0.88 -12.76
CA LYS A 49 12.83 1.00 -12.82
C LYS A 49 13.12 2.35 -12.19
N THR A 50 13.66 2.35 -10.98
CA THR A 50 14.27 3.54 -10.39
C THR A 50 15.22 4.07 -11.44
N GLY A 51 14.87 5.22 -12.05
CA GLY A 51 15.49 5.73 -13.26
C GLY A 51 17.01 5.65 -13.20
N GLY A 52 17.57 4.64 -13.87
CA GLY A 52 18.98 4.64 -14.20
C GLY A 52 19.23 5.83 -15.11
N ARG A 53 20.35 6.55 -14.92
CA ARG A 53 20.73 7.66 -15.80
C ARG A 53 20.72 7.18 -17.26
N GLY A 54 19.75 7.65 -18.05
CA GLY A 54 19.66 7.40 -19.50
C GLY A 54 18.53 6.48 -19.99
N ALA A 55 17.63 5.98 -19.12
CA ALA A 55 16.41 5.31 -19.60
C ALA A 55 15.28 6.31 -19.83
N ASP A 56 14.54 6.18 -20.93
CA ASP A 56 13.38 7.03 -21.22
C ASP A 56 12.32 6.91 -20.12
N THR A 57 11.84 8.04 -19.62
CA THR A 57 10.78 8.10 -18.60
C THR A 57 9.44 7.61 -19.18
N ALA A 58 8.49 7.26 -18.30
CA ALA A 58 7.14 6.89 -18.73
C ALA A 58 6.52 7.98 -19.62
N SER A 59 6.71 9.26 -19.29
CA SER A 59 6.21 10.38 -20.11
C SER A 59 6.94 10.52 -21.43
N GLN A 60 8.24 10.19 -21.51
CA GLN A 60 8.99 10.24 -22.77
C GLN A 60 8.50 9.19 -23.76
N LYS A 61 8.29 7.95 -23.31
CA LYS A 61 7.73 6.88 -24.15
C LYS A 61 6.27 7.15 -24.55
N ALA A 62 5.47 7.65 -23.62
CA ALA A 62 4.08 8.01 -23.91
C ALA A 62 3.97 9.15 -24.92
N ALA A 63 4.88 10.14 -24.85
CA ALA A 63 4.93 11.23 -25.81
C ALA A 63 5.21 10.77 -27.25
N GLU A 64 5.98 9.69 -27.45
CA GLU A 64 6.18 9.07 -28.77
C GLU A 64 4.86 8.53 -29.37
N GLN A 65 3.91 8.15 -28.50
CA GLN A 65 2.57 7.68 -28.87
C GLN A 65 1.52 8.80 -28.81
N GLY A 66 1.93 10.06 -28.55
CA GLY A 66 1.02 11.20 -28.41
C GLY A 66 0.18 11.22 -27.13
N LEU A 67 0.51 10.40 -26.14
CA LEU A 67 -0.22 10.25 -24.87
C LEU A 67 0.32 11.20 -23.79
N SER A 68 -0.58 11.75 -22.98
CA SER A 68 -0.22 12.65 -21.87
C SER A 68 0.09 11.93 -20.54
N LEU A 69 -0.47 10.74 -20.34
CA LEU A 69 -0.51 10.05 -19.03
C LEU A 69 -1.13 10.93 -17.91
N GLY A 70 -1.99 11.88 -18.30
CA GLY A 70 -2.56 12.89 -17.41
C GLY A 70 -1.64 14.06 -17.09
N ALA A 71 -0.38 14.03 -17.50
CA ALA A 71 0.58 15.11 -17.31
C ALA A 71 0.49 16.17 -18.43
N PRO A 72 0.83 17.43 -18.14
CA PRO A 72 1.04 18.44 -19.17
C PRO A 72 2.04 17.96 -20.23
N ARG A 73 1.67 18.04 -21.51
CA ARG A 73 2.51 17.52 -22.61
C ARG A 73 3.89 18.19 -22.64
N ARG A 74 3.94 19.53 -22.57
CA ARG A 74 5.18 20.33 -22.52
C ARG A 74 4.91 21.71 -21.92
N ARG A 75 5.97 22.39 -21.49
CA ARG A 75 5.91 23.82 -21.17
C ARG A 75 5.47 24.62 -22.42
N PRO A 76 4.41 25.42 -22.33
CA PRO A 76 3.97 26.27 -23.45
C PRO A 76 4.91 27.46 -23.63
N ASN A 77 4.91 28.05 -24.83
CA ASN A 77 5.68 29.27 -25.12
C ASN A 77 5.00 30.56 -24.63
N GLY A 78 3.77 30.46 -24.14
CA GLY A 78 2.88 31.61 -23.93
C GLY A 78 2.44 32.23 -25.26
N GLY A 79 1.87 33.43 -25.18
CA GLY A 79 1.45 34.20 -26.36
C GLY A 79 -0.01 34.62 -26.30
N HIS A 80 -0.57 34.93 -27.46
CA HIS A 80 -1.94 35.42 -27.60
C HIS A 80 -2.76 34.44 -28.43
N PHE A 81 -3.95 34.12 -27.96
CA PHE A 81 -4.93 33.35 -28.72
C PHE A 81 -6.33 33.91 -28.52
N LEU A 82 -7.20 33.63 -29.49
CA LEU A 82 -8.61 34.03 -29.47
C LEU A 82 -9.44 32.78 -29.18
N THR A 83 -10.34 32.87 -28.20
CA THR A 83 -11.31 31.79 -27.96
C THR A 83 -12.37 31.78 -29.05
N LYS A 84 -13.08 30.66 -29.21
CA LYS A 84 -14.21 30.50 -30.13
C LYS A 84 -15.32 31.51 -29.85
N GLY A 85 -15.52 31.89 -28.58
CA GLY A 85 -16.45 32.93 -28.17
C GLY A 85 -15.91 34.37 -28.25
N GLY A 86 -14.74 34.59 -28.88
CA GLY A 86 -14.21 35.92 -29.16
C GLY A 86 -13.47 36.59 -28.00
N ILE A 87 -13.12 35.85 -26.95
CA ILE A 87 -12.35 36.36 -25.81
C ILE A 87 -10.87 36.36 -26.19
N GLN A 88 -10.20 37.50 -26.09
CA GLN A 88 -8.76 37.55 -26.30
C GLN A 88 -8.05 37.09 -25.03
N VAL A 89 -7.19 36.09 -25.14
CA VAL A 89 -6.40 35.56 -24.04
C VAL A 89 -4.93 35.82 -24.29
N THR A 90 -4.25 36.35 -23.28
CA THR A 90 -2.81 36.50 -23.24
C THR A 90 -2.24 35.61 -22.15
N ALA A 91 -1.43 34.62 -22.52
CA ALA A 91 -0.77 33.71 -21.61
C ALA A 91 0.70 34.10 -21.43
N HIS A 92 1.11 34.35 -20.18
CA HIS A 92 2.49 34.61 -19.80
C HIS A 92 3.04 33.41 -19.03
N VAL A 93 4.17 32.87 -19.49
CA VAL A 93 4.78 31.66 -18.91
C VAL A 93 6.08 32.03 -18.22
N GLN A 94 6.18 31.74 -16.93
CA GLN A 94 7.38 31.91 -16.13
C GLN A 94 7.94 30.55 -15.73
N GLY A 95 9.17 30.24 -16.15
CA GLY A 95 9.86 29.03 -15.70
C GLY A 95 10.19 29.09 -14.21
N LEU A 96 10.08 27.95 -13.53
CA LEU A 96 10.48 27.74 -12.14
C LEU A 96 11.65 26.76 -12.10
N GLU A 97 12.51 26.88 -11.09
CA GLU A 97 13.59 25.91 -10.91
C GLU A 97 13.01 24.59 -10.40
N PHE A 98 13.24 23.48 -11.10
CA PHE A 98 12.86 22.17 -10.58
C PHE A 98 13.83 21.76 -9.46
N SER A 99 13.36 21.85 -8.21
CA SER A 99 14.14 21.56 -7.03
C SER A 99 13.26 21.05 -5.90
N LYS A 100 13.80 20.11 -5.11
CA LYS A 100 13.19 19.63 -3.86
C LYS A 100 13.42 20.59 -2.69
N SER A 101 14.23 21.63 -2.87
CA SER A 101 14.43 22.68 -1.86
C SER A 101 13.22 23.60 -1.79
N ASN A 102 12.81 23.99 -0.59
CA ASN A 102 11.74 24.97 -0.37
C ASN A 102 12.21 26.44 -0.55
N THR A 103 13.20 26.68 -1.41
CA THR A 103 13.72 28.02 -1.73
C THR A 103 12.73 28.75 -2.65
N PRO A 104 12.47 30.06 -2.48
CA PRO A 104 11.57 30.79 -3.38
C PRO A 104 11.94 30.64 -4.86
N GLY A 105 10.93 30.40 -5.71
CA GLY A 105 11.08 30.23 -7.16
C GLY A 105 11.32 28.78 -7.60
N THR A 106 11.31 27.82 -6.67
CA THR A 106 11.42 26.39 -6.97
C THR A 106 10.06 25.70 -7.09
N SER A 107 10.05 24.52 -7.72
CA SER A 107 8.88 23.62 -7.77
C SER A 107 8.32 23.26 -6.39
N GLU A 108 9.17 22.94 -5.40
CA GLU A 108 8.67 22.58 -4.06
C GLU A 108 8.13 23.81 -3.31
N SER A 109 8.72 24.99 -3.51
CA SER A 109 8.18 26.24 -2.92
C SER A 109 6.80 26.59 -3.48
N ALA A 110 6.55 26.35 -4.76
CA ALA A 110 5.24 26.57 -5.38
C ALA A 110 4.17 25.63 -4.82
N ILE A 111 4.49 24.35 -4.65
CA ILE A 111 3.57 23.37 -4.04
C ILE A 111 3.25 23.75 -2.60
N ASN A 112 4.27 24.08 -1.79
CA ASN A 112 4.05 24.48 -0.40
C ASN A 112 3.24 25.78 -0.29
N TYR A 113 3.52 26.76 -1.14
CA TYR A 113 2.72 27.98 -1.24
C TYR A 113 1.23 27.66 -1.47
N LEU A 114 0.91 26.83 -2.47
CA LEU A 114 -0.48 26.43 -2.73
C LEU A 114 -1.12 25.72 -1.54
N ILE A 115 -0.41 24.77 -0.92
CA ILE A 115 -0.91 24.04 0.25
C ILE A 115 -1.25 25.01 1.39
N ASP A 116 -0.41 26.02 1.65
CA ASP A 116 -0.66 26.97 2.74
C ASP A 116 -1.79 27.95 2.41
N GLN A 117 -1.89 28.41 1.16
CA GLN A 117 -2.94 29.34 0.77
C GLN A 117 -4.33 28.70 0.73
N LEU A 118 -4.44 27.41 0.40
CA LEU A 118 -5.73 26.73 0.28
C LEU A 118 -6.49 26.58 1.61
N ASP A 119 -5.84 26.80 2.77
CA ASP A 119 -6.57 26.88 4.04
C ASP A 119 -7.50 28.09 4.12
N SER A 120 -7.20 29.17 3.39
CA SER A 120 -7.94 30.43 3.45
C SER A 120 -8.40 31.00 2.11
N HIS A 121 -7.91 30.47 0.99
CA HIS A 121 -8.26 30.94 -0.35
C HIS A 121 -8.91 29.83 -1.16
N LYS A 122 -9.95 30.19 -1.92
CA LYS A 122 -10.55 29.31 -2.91
C LYS A 122 -9.51 28.89 -3.94
N GLY A 123 -9.53 27.63 -4.33
CA GLY A 123 -8.56 27.10 -5.29
C GLY A 123 -8.50 25.58 -5.26
N ALA A 124 -7.57 25.04 -6.05
CA ALA A 124 -7.33 23.61 -6.11
C ALA A 124 -5.85 23.30 -6.34
N LEU A 125 -5.40 22.19 -5.78
CA LEU A 125 -4.13 21.53 -6.07
C LEU A 125 -4.44 20.07 -6.42
N LEU A 126 -4.21 19.71 -7.68
CA LEU A 126 -4.30 18.35 -8.21
C LEU A 126 -2.89 17.78 -8.37
N THR A 127 -2.68 16.52 -7.99
CA THR A 127 -1.37 15.89 -7.98
C THR A 127 -1.46 14.43 -8.40
N SER A 128 -0.48 13.97 -9.16
CA SER A 128 -0.18 12.55 -9.34
C SER A 128 1.20 12.29 -8.76
N SER A 129 1.25 11.51 -7.68
CA SER A 129 2.50 11.11 -7.02
C SER A 129 2.92 9.68 -7.36
N TYR A 130 2.14 9.01 -8.23
CA TYR A 130 2.32 7.64 -8.67
C TYR A 130 2.75 7.61 -10.14
N GLU A 131 3.53 6.60 -10.51
CA GLU A 131 3.99 6.38 -11.88
C GLU A 131 3.69 4.93 -12.25
N PHE A 132 3.00 4.74 -13.37
CA PHE A 132 2.75 3.43 -13.94
C PHE A 132 2.94 3.51 -15.45
N PRO A 133 3.80 2.66 -16.05
CA PRO A 133 4.09 2.71 -17.47
C PRO A 133 2.82 2.69 -18.33
N GLY A 134 2.71 3.64 -19.26
CA GLY A 134 1.57 3.75 -20.17
C GLY A 134 0.26 4.24 -19.55
N ARG A 135 0.21 4.55 -18.24
CA ARG A 135 -1.03 4.96 -17.56
C ARG A 135 -0.92 6.26 -16.76
N TYR A 136 0.09 6.38 -15.89
CA TYR A 136 0.23 7.51 -14.97
C TYR A 136 1.64 8.09 -15.00
N ALA A 137 1.73 9.41 -15.12
CA ALA A 137 2.95 10.18 -14.91
C ALA A 137 2.87 10.97 -13.59
N ARG A 138 4.02 11.41 -13.07
CA ARG A 138 4.08 12.23 -11.84
C ARG A 138 4.05 13.72 -12.15
N TRP A 139 3.03 14.40 -11.66
CA TRP A 139 2.81 15.82 -11.93
C TRP A 139 2.02 16.51 -10.80
N SER A 140 1.99 17.84 -10.81
CA SER A 140 1.15 18.65 -9.93
C SER A 140 0.68 19.91 -10.67
N LEU A 141 -0.59 20.25 -10.50
CA LEU A 141 -1.27 21.40 -11.08
C LEU A 141 -2.04 22.12 -9.98
N GLY A 142 -1.90 23.43 -9.84
CA GLY A 142 -2.74 24.14 -8.88
C GLY A 142 -2.74 25.65 -8.98
N PHE A 143 -3.71 26.24 -8.30
CA PHE A 143 -4.00 27.67 -8.32
C PHE A 143 -4.76 28.07 -7.05
N VAL A 144 -4.73 29.36 -6.75
CA VAL A 144 -5.49 30.04 -5.70
C VAL A 144 -6.09 31.32 -6.30
N ASP A 145 -7.16 31.81 -5.68
CA ASP A 145 -7.87 33.04 -6.07
C ASP A 145 -8.38 33.06 -7.53
N PRO A 146 -9.11 32.03 -7.98
CA PRO A 146 -9.66 31.99 -9.33
C PRO A 146 -10.65 33.16 -9.58
N PRO A 147 -10.66 33.76 -10.78
CA PRO A 147 -11.62 34.81 -11.12
C PRO A 147 -13.10 34.40 -11.11
N LEU A 148 -13.42 33.16 -11.48
CA LEU A 148 -14.81 32.68 -11.59
C LEU A 148 -15.02 31.37 -10.83
N GLU A 149 -16.23 31.23 -10.31
CA GLU A 149 -16.80 30.01 -9.76
C GLU A 149 -18.08 29.66 -10.52
N ILE A 150 -18.26 28.38 -10.83
CA ILE A 150 -19.47 27.80 -11.39
C ILE A 150 -19.91 26.73 -10.40
N SER A 151 -21.03 26.93 -9.73
CA SER A 151 -21.59 25.97 -8.78
C SER A 151 -23.03 25.64 -9.14
N GLY A 152 -23.49 24.44 -8.79
CA GLY A 152 -24.85 24.03 -9.12
C GLY A 152 -25.37 22.93 -8.22
N LYS A 153 -26.69 22.83 -8.19
CA LYS A 153 -27.44 21.82 -7.45
C LYS A 153 -28.71 21.49 -8.24
N ALA A 154 -28.95 20.20 -8.47
CA ALA A 154 -30.07 19.72 -9.29
C ALA A 154 -30.15 20.47 -10.64
N ASP A 155 -31.20 21.26 -10.86
CA ASP A 155 -31.45 22.02 -12.09
C ASP A 155 -30.95 23.47 -12.04
N LYS A 156 -30.39 23.93 -10.92
CA LYS A 156 -29.95 25.31 -10.72
C LYS A 156 -28.43 25.44 -10.79
N CYS A 157 -27.96 26.46 -11.47
CA CYS A 157 -26.54 26.80 -11.58
C CYS A 157 -26.32 28.28 -11.31
N THR A 158 -25.26 28.60 -10.58
CA THR A 158 -24.78 29.94 -10.27
C THR A 158 -23.39 30.10 -10.86
N ILE A 159 -23.17 31.18 -11.61
CA ILE A 159 -21.85 31.61 -12.09
C ILE A 159 -21.49 32.91 -11.38
N LYS A 160 -20.41 32.91 -10.61
CA LYS A 160 -20.02 34.03 -9.75
C LYS A 160 -18.63 34.56 -10.12
N ALA A 161 -18.53 35.89 -10.23
CA ALA A 161 -17.25 36.58 -10.26
C ALA A 161 -16.72 36.70 -8.82
N LEU A 162 -15.54 36.12 -8.58
CA LEU A 162 -14.90 36.12 -7.26
C LEU A 162 -13.99 37.35 -7.04
N ASN A 163 -13.58 38.03 -8.11
CA ASN A 163 -12.80 39.26 -8.09
C ASN A 163 -13.10 40.12 -9.33
N ASP A 164 -12.48 41.30 -9.42
CA ASP A 164 -12.70 42.24 -10.54
C ASP A 164 -12.31 41.67 -11.91
N ARG A 165 -11.41 40.68 -11.94
CA ARG A 165 -10.99 40.00 -13.17
C ARG A 165 -12.10 39.09 -13.70
N GLY A 166 -12.83 38.44 -12.80
CA GLY A 166 -14.03 37.67 -13.14
C GLY A 166 -15.13 38.54 -13.73
N ARG A 167 -15.32 39.76 -13.18
CA ARG A 167 -16.32 40.72 -13.68
C ARG A 167 -16.12 41.13 -15.15
N VAL A 168 -14.88 41.11 -15.65
CA VAL A 168 -14.58 41.38 -17.06
C VAL A 168 -15.18 40.31 -17.99
N LEU A 169 -15.29 39.07 -17.51
CA LEU A 169 -15.79 37.93 -18.29
C LEU A 169 -17.32 37.79 -18.26
N MET A 170 -17.97 38.32 -17.22
CA MET A 170 -19.41 38.15 -16.99
C MET A 170 -20.31 38.60 -18.15
N PRO A 171 -20.05 39.68 -18.90
CA PRO A 171 -20.89 40.05 -20.04
C PRO A 171 -20.95 38.99 -21.15
N ALA A 172 -19.81 38.38 -21.49
CA ALA A 172 -19.76 37.31 -22.51
C ALA A 172 -20.47 36.04 -22.02
N ILE A 173 -20.32 35.72 -20.73
CA ILE A 173 -21.02 34.60 -20.10
C ILE A 173 -22.53 34.84 -20.07
N GLU A 174 -22.97 36.04 -19.68
CA GLU A 174 -24.38 36.40 -19.65
C GLU A 174 -25.03 36.26 -21.03
N GLN A 175 -24.35 36.74 -22.07
CA GLN A 175 -24.81 36.60 -23.45
C GLN A 175 -24.94 35.11 -23.84
N THR A 176 -23.95 34.29 -23.49
CA THR A 176 -23.99 32.84 -23.73
C THR A 176 -25.17 32.17 -23.01
N MET A 177 -25.44 32.54 -21.75
CA MET A 177 -26.59 32.01 -21.00
C MET A 177 -27.92 32.47 -21.61
N LYS A 178 -28.02 33.71 -22.09
CA LYS A 178 -29.21 34.21 -22.82
C LYS A 178 -29.44 33.43 -24.11
N GLU A 179 -28.38 33.01 -24.81
CA GLU A 179 -28.48 32.17 -26.00
C GLU A 179 -28.99 30.76 -25.67
N LEU A 180 -28.51 30.14 -24.60
CA LEU A 180 -29.06 28.87 -24.11
C LEU A 180 -30.54 28.97 -23.75
N LYS A 181 -30.96 30.09 -23.14
CA LYS A 181 -32.38 30.38 -22.86
C LYS A 181 -33.19 30.50 -24.15
N ASN A 182 -32.68 31.21 -25.16
CA ASN A 182 -33.33 31.34 -26.46
C ASN A 182 -33.48 29.98 -27.18
N ASN A 183 -32.51 29.08 -26.96
CA ASN A 183 -32.51 27.71 -27.46
C ASN A 183 -33.34 26.74 -26.58
N LYS A 184 -34.06 27.25 -25.58
CA LYS A 184 -34.92 26.48 -24.65
C LYS A 184 -34.18 25.42 -23.83
N ILE A 185 -32.88 25.60 -23.60
CA ILE A 185 -32.10 24.76 -22.68
C ILE A 185 -32.22 25.28 -21.25
N LEU A 186 -32.35 26.61 -21.09
CA LEU A 186 -32.59 27.27 -19.80
C LEU A 186 -33.99 27.87 -19.78
N SER A 187 -34.69 27.72 -18.64
CA SER A 187 -35.98 28.36 -18.38
C SER A 187 -35.79 29.78 -17.86
N GLU A 188 -34.73 29.98 -17.07
CA GLU A 188 -34.45 31.22 -16.36
C GLU A 188 -32.97 31.59 -16.45
N VAL A 189 -32.73 32.91 -16.56
CA VAL A 189 -31.40 33.54 -16.48
C VAL A 189 -31.61 34.86 -15.75
N GLN A 190 -31.00 35.01 -14.57
CA GLN A 190 -31.05 36.21 -13.74
C GLN A 190 -29.63 36.72 -13.50
N SER A 191 -29.40 38.01 -13.73
CA SER A 191 -28.10 38.65 -13.53
C SER A 191 -28.18 39.63 -12.37
N PHE A 192 -27.16 39.60 -11.50
CA PHE A 192 -27.07 40.45 -10.32
C PHE A 192 -25.84 41.35 -10.42
N GLU A 193 -26.00 42.61 -10.03
CA GLU A 193 -24.94 43.62 -9.97
C GLU A 193 -24.80 44.17 -8.55
N TYR A 194 -23.60 44.59 -8.16
CA TYR A 194 -23.40 45.29 -6.88
C TYR A 194 -23.99 46.70 -6.94
N ALA A 195 -24.80 47.05 -5.94
CA ALA A 195 -25.19 48.43 -5.70
C ALA A 195 -24.04 49.19 -5.02
N ASN A 196 -23.43 50.12 -5.76
CA ASN A 196 -22.54 51.21 -5.31
C ASN A 196 -21.09 50.84 -4.90
N GLY A 197 -20.14 51.12 -5.80
CA GLY A 197 -19.10 52.12 -5.52
C GLY A 197 -17.84 51.78 -4.69
N GLU A 198 -17.65 50.58 -4.16
CA GLU A 198 -16.37 50.20 -3.52
C GLU A 198 -15.67 49.07 -4.28
N GLY A 199 -14.83 49.48 -5.24
CA GLY A 199 -14.01 48.64 -6.11
C GLY A 199 -13.41 49.47 -7.24
N ILE A 200 -12.17 49.19 -7.66
CA ILE A 200 -11.44 50.00 -8.64
C ILE A 200 -12.01 49.75 -10.05
N GLY A 201 -13.00 50.54 -10.46
CA GLY A 201 -13.21 50.92 -11.87
C GLY A 201 -14.05 50.01 -12.77
N VAL A 202 -14.43 48.78 -12.40
CA VAL A 202 -15.25 47.90 -13.26
C VAL A 202 -16.61 47.60 -12.62
N GLY A 203 -17.60 48.46 -12.87
CA GLY A 203 -19.01 48.12 -12.64
C GLY A 203 -19.49 47.00 -13.58
N GLY A 204 -20.42 46.16 -13.13
CA GLY A 204 -21.02 45.10 -13.93
C GLY A 204 -21.57 43.92 -13.12
N VAL A 205 -22.08 42.93 -13.85
CA VAL A 205 -22.64 41.68 -13.34
C VAL A 205 -21.61 40.93 -12.49
N THR A 206 -22.04 40.48 -11.30
CA THR A 206 -21.22 39.68 -10.37
C THR A 206 -21.69 38.26 -10.19
N GLN A 207 -22.96 38.01 -10.49
CA GLN A 207 -23.55 36.68 -10.39
C GLN A 207 -24.59 36.52 -11.49
N ILE A 208 -24.62 35.32 -12.08
CA ILE A 208 -25.64 34.89 -13.01
C ILE A 208 -26.21 33.59 -12.47
N ASP A 209 -27.51 33.59 -12.15
CA ASP A 209 -28.23 32.39 -11.78
C ASP A 209 -29.05 31.91 -12.96
N VAL A 210 -28.99 30.61 -13.23
CA VAL A 210 -29.73 29.97 -14.31
C VAL A 210 -30.46 28.74 -13.80
N THR A 211 -31.60 28.46 -14.43
CA THR A 211 -32.37 27.22 -14.19
C THR A 211 -32.47 26.46 -15.49
N VAL A 212 -32.08 25.19 -15.47
CA VAL A 212 -32.13 24.27 -16.59
C VAL A 212 -33.56 23.77 -16.79
N VAL A 213 -33.98 23.63 -18.04
CA VAL A 213 -35.31 23.09 -18.38
C VAL A 213 -35.34 21.58 -18.12
N PRO A 214 -36.42 21.01 -17.55
CA PRO A 214 -36.57 19.56 -17.45
C PRO A 214 -36.44 18.88 -18.83
N PRO A 215 -35.68 17.77 -18.96
CA PRO A 215 -35.39 17.17 -20.27
C PRO A 215 -36.63 16.89 -21.14
N GLY A 216 -37.71 16.41 -20.52
CA GLY A 216 -38.97 16.09 -21.21
C GLY A 216 -39.70 17.28 -21.83
N GLU A 217 -39.37 18.52 -21.46
CA GLU A 217 -39.93 19.73 -22.07
C GLU A 217 -39.18 20.17 -23.34
N VAL A 218 -37.92 19.73 -23.51
CA VAL A 218 -37.12 20.04 -24.70
C VAL A 218 -37.40 19.06 -25.84
N GLY A 219 -37.53 17.78 -25.50
CA GLY A 219 -37.85 16.75 -26.49
C GLY A 219 -37.65 15.34 -25.95
N SER A 220 -37.71 14.37 -26.85
CA SER A 220 -37.34 12.97 -26.58
C SER A 220 -35.90 12.73 -27.03
N PHE A 221 -35.14 12.02 -26.21
CA PHE A 221 -33.75 11.65 -26.48
C PHE A 221 -33.66 10.13 -26.60
N SER A 222 -32.82 9.64 -27.51
CA SER A 222 -32.41 8.24 -27.48
C SER A 222 -31.47 7.96 -26.29
N GLU A 223 -31.24 6.70 -25.94
CA GLU A 223 -30.29 6.34 -24.89
C GLU A 223 -28.85 6.75 -25.23
N GLU A 224 -28.50 6.73 -26.52
CA GLU A 224 -27.23 7.24 -27.04
C GLU A 224 -27.08 8.75 -26.87
N GLU A 225 -28.19 9.49 -26.86
CA GLU A 225 -28.23 10.95 -26.67
C GLU A 225 -28.51 11.36 -25.21
N ARG A 226 -28.51 10.41 -24.27
CA ARG A 226 -28.84 10.68 -22.86
C ARG A 226 -27.95 11.76 -22.23
N SER A 227 -26.66 11.78 -22.57
CA SER A 227 -25.71 12.83 -22.13
C SER A 227 -25.96 14.21 -22.75
N ARG A 228 -26.82 14.30 -23.77
CA ARG A 228 -27.25 15.53 -24.44
C ARG A 228 -28.53 16.12 -23.83
N GLN A 229 -29.14 15.44 -22.87
CA GLN A 229 -30.27 15.99 -22.14
C GLN A 229 -29.88 17.30 -21.43
N PRO A 230 -30.76 18.32 -21.42
CA PRO A 230 -30.55 19.54 -20.65
C PRO A 230 -30.20 19.21 -19.20
N SER A 231 -29.07 19.74 -18.75
CA SER A 231 -28.53 19.51 -17.40
C SER A 231 -27.54 20.61 -17.03
N LEU A 232 -26.97 20.57 -15.83
CA LEU A 232 -25.86 21.45 -15.44
C LEU A 232 -24.68 21.36 -16.42
N PHE A 233 -24.48 20.20 -17.07
CA PHE A 233 -23.45 20.02 -18.09
C PHE A 233 -23.74 20.76 -19.40
N SER A 234 -24.98 21.18 -19.65
CA SER A 234 -25.28 22.09 -20.77
C SER A 234 -24.67 23.47 -20.54
N VAL A 235 -24.66 23.95 -19.30
CA VAL A 235 -23.99 25.20 -18.91
C VAL A 235 -22.48 25.04 -19.02
N VAL A 236 -21.92 23.95 -18.47
CA VAL A 236 -20.48 23.66 -18.55
C VAL A 236 -20.03 23.57 -20.01
N ARG A 237 -20.77 22.86 -20.87
CA ARG A 237 -20.47 22.72 -22.29
C ARG A 237 -20.47 24.07 -23.02
N ALA A 238 -21.44 24.94 -22.75
CA ALA A 238 -21.48 26.27 -23.33
C ALA A 238 -20.28 27.14 -22.88
N LEU A 239 -19.81 26.98 -21.64
CA LEU A 239 -18.59 27.64 -21.17
C LEU A 239 -17.34 27.06 -21.83
N VAL A 240 -17.27 25.74 -22.00
CA VAL A 240 -16.19 25.09 -22.76
C VAL A 240 -16.13 25.61 -24.20
N ASP A 241 -17.29 25.81 -24.84
CA ASP A 241 -17.35 26.41 -26.18
C ASP A 241 -16.97 27.89 -26.18
N LEU A 242 -17.44 28.69 -25.22
CA LEU A 242 -17.11 30.12 -25.09
C LEU A 242 -15.59 30.35 -24.96
N PHE A 243 -14.93 29.56 -24.11
CA PHE A 243 -13.51 29.68 -23.83
C PHE A 243 -12.62 28.75 -24.68
N GLY A 244 -13.23 27.88 -25.50
CA GLY A 244 -12.53 26.92 -26.35
C GLY A 244 -11.55 27.60 -27.30
N TYR A 245 -10.42 26.96 -27.60
CA TYR A 245 -9.39 27.53 -28.47
C TYR A 245 -8.70 26.46 -29.33
N GLU A 246 -8.01 26.91 -30.38
CA GLU A 246 -7.13 26.06 -31.20
C GLU A 246 -5.67 26.49 -30.99
N GLY A 247 -4.78 25.52 -30.73
CA GLY A 247 -3.33 25.78 -30.65
C GLY A 247 -2.86 26.62 -29.45
N GLY A 248 -3.63 26.67 -28.35
CA GLY A 248 -3.25 27.34 -27.10
C GLY A 248 -2.30 26.52 -26.21
N ASP A 249 -2.24 26.87 -24.92
CA ASP A 249 -1.28 26.30 -23.96
C ASP A 249 -1.60 24.87 -23.46
N GLY A 250 -2.86 24.45 -23.54
CA GLY A 250 -3.32 23.13 -23.09
C GLY A 250 -3.50 23.00 -21.57
N GLN A 251 -3.53 24.11 -20.81
CA GLN A 251 -3.78 24.14 -19.36
C GLN A 251 -4.94 25.06 -18.95
N LEU A 252 -5.43 25.94 -19.84
CA LEU A 252 -6.65 26.71 -19.55
C LEU A 252 -7.91 25.81 -19.61
N GLY A 253 -8.71 25.84 -18.55
CA GLY A 253 -9.90 24.99 -18.40
C GLY A 253 -10.64 25.25 -17.08
N LEU A 254 -11.62 24.40 -16.77
CA LEU A 254 -12.40 24.41 -15.54
C LEU A 254 -11.92 23.32 -14.59
N TYR A 255 -11.66 23.68 -13.33
CA TYR A 255 -11.06 22.80 -12.33
C TYR A 255 -11.94 22.70 -11.10
N GLY A 256 -12.17 21.49 -10.58
CA GLY A 256 -12.91 21.36 -9.33
C GLY A 256 -13.45 19.95 -9.08
N ALA A 257 -14.69 19.90 -8.60
CA ALA A 257 -15.34 18.70 -8.10
C ALA A 257 -16.75 18.52 -8.67
N PHE A 258 -17.14 17.26 -8.78
CA PHE A 258 -18.42 16.76 -9.26
C PHE A 258 -18.97 15.81 -8.19
N GLY A 259 -20.13 16.13 -7.62
CA GLY A 259 -20.79 15.38 -6.56
C GLY A 259 -21.61 14.22 -7.09
N TYR A 260 -21.84 13.23 -6.24
CA TYR A 260 -22.55 11.99 -6.59
C TYR A 260 -23.98 12.26 -7.11
N ASP A 261 -24.67 13.23 -6.51
CA ASP A 261 -26.07 13.55 -6.80
C ASP A 261 -26.31 14.07 -8.23
N LEU A 262 -25.24 14.41 -8.99
CA LEU A 262 -25.34 14.69 -10.43
C LEU A 262 -26.00 13.56 -11.22
N THR A 263 -25.91 12.31 -10.73
CA THR A 263 -26.56 11.16 -11.39
C THR A 263 -28.08 11.29 -11.44
N PHE A 264 -28.70 11.97 -10.46
CA PHE A 264 -30.16 12.12 -10.37
C PHE A 264 -30.73 13.10 -11.40
N SER A 265 -29.87 13.87 -12.08
CA SER A 265 -30.28 14.67 -13.24
C SER A 265 -30.54 13.81 -14.49
N PHE A 266 -30.07 12.57 -14.52
CA PHE A 266 -30.09 11.70 -15.70
C PHE A 266 -30.69 10.31 -15.46
N GLU A 267 -30.86 9.91 -14.20
CA GLU A 267 -31.47 8.65 -13.78
C GLU A 267 -32.74 8.94 -12.97
N PRO A 268 -33.88 8.31 -13.29
CA PRO A 268 -35.10 8.47 -12.51
C PRO A 268 -34.99 7.68 -11.21
N ILE A 269 -34.51 8.33 -10.14
CA ILE A 269 -34.36 7.77 -8.81
C ILE A 269 -35.37 8.40 -7.85
N ASP A 270 -36.06 7.56 -7.08
CA ASP A 270 -36.93 8.01 -6.00
C ASP A 270 -36.07 8.39 -4.80
N LEU A 271 -35.96 9.70 -4.53
CA LEU A 271 -35.11 10.22 -3.45
C LEU A 271 -35.73 9.93 -2.07
N ALA A 272 -35.00 9.22 -1.22
CA ALA A 272 -35.39 8.83 0.13
C ALA A 272 -34.65 9.63 1.22
N GLN A 273 -33.47 10.16 0.91
CA GLN A 273 -32.58 10.84 1.86
C GLN A 273 -32.79 12.37 1.88
N GLU A 274 -32.64 12.98 3.05
CA GLU A 274 -32.70 14.44 3.20
C GLU A 274 -31.36 15.07 2.78
N ARG A 275 -31.38 15.98 1.80
CA ARG A 275 -30.21 16.77 1.39
C ARG A 275 -30.15 18.10 2.12
N ASP A 276 -28.95 18.48 2.52
CA ASP A 276 -28.66 19.83 2.99
C ASP A 276 -29.01 20.85 1.88
N PRO A 277 -29.83 21.89 2.16
CA PRO A 277 -30.10 22.97 1.22
C PRO A 277 -28.84 23.60 0.60
N GLU A 278 -27.75 23.68 1.37
CA GLU A 278 -26.45 24.26 0.97
C GLU A 278 -25.54 23.27 0.22
N GLN A 279 -25.93 22.00 0.08
CA GLN A 279 -25.18 21.02 -0.73
C GLN A 279 -25.02 21.50 -2.17
N ARG A 280 -23.81 21.34 -2.72
CA ARG A 280 -23.50 21.60 -4.12
C ARG A 280 -23.16 20.27 -4.82
N ASP A 281 -23.70 20.08 -6.01
CA ASP A 281 -23.50 18.86 -6.81
C ASP A 281 -22.40 19.06 -7.86
N ILE A 282 -22.04 20.29 -8.18
CA ILE A 282 -20.90 20.63 -9.02
C ILE A 282 -20.28 21.93 -8.51
N LEU A 283 -18.96 22.01 -8.51
CA LEU A 283 -18.24 23.25 -8.28
C LEU A 283 -16.95 23.25 -9.10
N LEU A 284 -16.85 24.21 -10.03
CA LEU A 284 -15.72 24.39 -10.93
C LEU A 284 -15.22 25.84 -10.87
N TYR A 285 -13.90 25.99 -10.94
CA TYR A 285 -13.22 27.27 -10.99
C TYR A 285 -12.58 27.49 -12.36
N LEU A 286 -12.61 28.74 -12.84
CA LEU A 286 -11.73 29.19 -13.92
C LEU A 286 -10.51 29.89 -13.32
N PRO A 287 -9.31 29.29 -13.33
CA PRO A 287 -8.11 29.95 -12.85
C PRO A 287 -7.51 30.89 -13.90
N ASP A 288 -6.79 31.90 -13.43
CA ASP A 288 -5.99 32.81 -14.28
C ASP A 288 -4.50 32.84 -13.92
N SER A 289 -4.09 31.96 -13.00
CA SER A 289 -2.72 31.72 -12.58
C SER A 289 -2.57 30.27 -12.16
N VAL A 290 -1.87 29.46 -12.96
CA VAL A 290 -1.71 28.02 -12.73
C VAL A 290 -0.24 27.67 -12.58
N TYR A 291 0.11 27.02 -11.46
CA TYR A 291 1.41 26.39 -11.27
C TYR A 291 1.38 24.99 -11.82
N VAL A 292 2.43 24.64 -12.55
CA VAL A 292 2.58 23.36 -13.23
C VAL A 292 3.94 22.77 -12.88
N ILE A 293 3.93 21.54 -12.36
CA ILE A 293 5.13 20.79 -12.01
C ILE A 293 5.03 19.42 -12.70
N ASP A 294 5.92 19.16 -13.65
CA ASP A 294 6.11 17.84 -14.26
C ASP A 294 7.32 17.18 -13.59
N ALA A 295 7.05 16.33 -12.60
CA ALA A 295 8.10 15.71 -11.80
C ALA A 295 8.84 14.61 -12.56
N ASP A 296 8.23 14.07 -13.61
CA ASP A 296 8.84 13.07 -14.47
C ASP A 296 9.84 13.71 -15.45
N LYS A 297 9.44 14.80 -16.12
CA LYS A 297 10.32 15.58 -17.01
C LYS A 297 11.26 16.52 -16.25
N ARG A 298 11.10 16.64 -14.93
CA ARG A 298 11.84 17.56 -14.06
C ARG A 298 11.73 19.01 -14.53
N ASP A 299 10.51 19.42 -14.84
CA ASP A 299 10.21 20.75 -15.34
C ASP A 299 9.11 21.39 -14.51
N ALA A 300 9.16 22.72 -14.36
CA ALA A 300 8.17 23.47 -13.58
C ALA A 300 7.98 24.89 -14.14
N TRP A 301 6.76 25.39 -14.12
CA TRP A 301 6.43 26.73 -14.60
C TRP A 301 5.13 27.25 -13.99
N GLN A 302 4.94 28.55 -14.05
CA GLN A 302 3.69 29.23 -13.77
C GLN A 302 3.15 29.84 -15.06
N ILE A 303 1.84 29.73 -15.28
CA ILE A 303 1.15 30.39 -16.39
C ILE A 303 0.17 31.38 -15.79
N THR A 304 0.25 32.63 -16.23
CA THR A 304 -0.75 33.65 -15.91
C THR A 304 -1.50 34.08 -17.15
N TYR A 305 -2.80 34.23 -17.01
CA TYR A 305 -3.72 34.60 -18.07
C TYR A 305 -4.21 36.02 -17.86
N ASP A 306 -4.29 36.79 -18.94
CA ASP A 306 -5.06 38.02 -19.01
C ASP A 306 -6.11 37.91 -20.11
N PHE A 307 -7.35 38.28 -19.78
CA PHE A 307 -8.51 38.18 -20.64
C PHE A 307 -8.95 39.57 -21.08
N ALA A 308 -9.37 39.71 -22.33
CA ALA A 308 -10.01 40.92 -22.83
C ALA A 308 -11.30 40.61 -23.61
N VAL A 309 -12.36 41.34 -23.25
CA VAL A 309 -13.73 41.23 -23.76
C VAL A 309 -14.30 42.64 -23.90
N ASP A 310 -14.90 42.98 -25.03
CA ASP A 310 -15.59 44.26 -25.26
C ASP A 310 -14.81 45.50 -24.80
N GLN A 311 -13.53 45.58 -25.19
CA GLN A 311 -12.58 46.65 -24.83
C GLN A 311 -12.20 46.73 -23.34
N LYS A 312 -12.76 45.88 -22.47
CA LYS A 312 -12.30 45.70 -21.08
C LYS A 312 -11.23 44.61 -21.04
N SER A 313 -10.25 44.78 -20.16
CA SER A 313 -9.15 43.83 -19.99
C SER A 313 -8.86 43.60 -18.52
N THR A 314 -8.45 42.38 -18.18
CA THR A 314 -7.94 42.07 -16.84
C THR A 314 -6.52 42.57 -16.63
N GLN A 315 -5.81 42.99 -17.69
CA GLN A 315 -4.43 43.45 -17.59
C GLN A 315 -4.30 44.60 -16.58
N GLY A 316 -3.42 44.44 -15.59
CA GLY A 316 -3.21 45.41 -14.51
C GLY A 316 -4.18 45.32 -13.34
N LEU A 317 -5.22 44.48 -13.41
CA LEU A 317 -6.11 44.20 -12.27
C LEU A 317 -5.47 43.18 -11.31
N PRO A 318 -5.67 43.33 -9.98
CA PRO A 318 -5.14 42.41 -8.99
C PRO A 318 -5.81 41.02 -9.10
N ARG A 319 -5.04 39.97 -8.81
CA ARG A 319 -5.50 38.57 -8.77
C ARG A 319 -5.96 38.10 -7.38
N LEU A 320 -6.00 39.01 -6.41
CA LEU A 320 -6.34 38.67 -5.03
C LEU A 320 -7.83 38.32 -4.91
N GLY A 321 -8.11 37.22 -4.21
CA GLY A 321 -9.44 36.79 -3.84
C GLY A 321 -9.81 37.21 -2.41
N GLN A 322 -11.02 36.83 -2.00
CA GLN A 322 -11.47 36.99 -0.62
C GLN A 322 -10.87 35.89 0.26
N GLU A 323 -10.20 36.30 1.34
CA GLU A 323 -9.70 35.37 2.36
C GLU A 323 -10.85 34.92 3.29
N ASP A 324 -11.02 33.61 3.42
CA ASP A 324 -11.94 32.95 4.36
C ASP A 324 -11.19 31.81 5.07
N ARG A 325 -10.60 32.13 6.23
CA ARG A 325 -9.74 31.19 6.97
C ARG A 325 -10.54 30.00 7.48
N PHE A 326 -9.93 28.82 7.40
CA PHE A 326 -10.43 27.62 8.07
C PHE A 326 -10.82 27.90 9.54
N ALA A 327 -12.05 27.51 9.88
CA ALA A 327 -12.60 27.56 11.21
C ALA A 327 -12.66 26.16 11.82
N ALA A 328 -12.03 26.00 12.99
CA ALA A 328 -12.11 24.78 13.78
C ALA A 328 -13.54 24.53 14.30
N PHE A 329 -13.84 23.27 14.64
CA PHE A 329 -15.14 22.88 15.17
C PHE A 329 -15.45 23.65 16.46
N ASN A 330 -16.64 24.25 16.55
CA ASN A 330 -17.05 25.04 17.70
C ASN A 330 -18.34 24.48 18.32
N GLU A 331 -18.18 23.75 19.43
CA GLU A 331 -19.28 23.11 20.14
C GLU A 331 -20.40 24.07 20.60
N SER A 332 -20.10 25.37 20.78
CA SER A 332 -21.10 26.38 21.15
C SER A 332 -21.94 26.90 19.97
N LYS A 333 -21.44 26.75 18.73
CA LYS A 333 -22.13 27.17 17.49
C LYS A 333 -22.76 25.98 16.77
N ASP A 334 -22.09 24.83 16.81
CA ASP A 334 -22.41 23.65 16.00
C ASP A 334 -23.22 22.61 16.80
N GLY A 335 -24.04 23.08 17.76
CA GLY A 335 -24.67 22.37 18.89
C GLY A 335 -25.62 21.18 18.61
N ALA A 336 -25.34 20.37 17.60
CA ALA A 336 -25.95 19.07 17.38
C ALA A 336 -25.28 17.98 18.24
N SER A 337 -26.00 16.88 18.50
CA SER A 337 -25.40 15.64 19.01
C SER A 337 -24.37 15.14 18.00
N PHE A 338 -23.09 15.40 18.25
CA PHE A 338 -22.00 14.89 17.41
C PHE A 338 -21.95 13.37 17.50
N SER A 339 -21.98 12.71 16.35
CA SER A 339 -21.76 11.27 16.23
C SER A 339 -20.55 11.01 15.35
N ASP A 340 -19.67 10.13 15.82
CA ASP A 340 -18.43 9.73 15.18
C ASP A 340 -18.63 8.81 13.97
N ARG A 341 -19.83 8.25 13.78
CA ARG A 341 -20.23 7.51 12.58
C ARG A 341 -21.72 7.61 12.32
N ASP A 342 -22.15 7.61 11.06
CA ASP A 342 -23.58 7.63 10.73
C ASP A 342 -24.27 6.27 10.90
N THR A 343 -23.52 5.20 10.65
CA THR A 343 -23.99 3.81 10.65
C THR A 343 -23.40 3.09 11.86
N PRO A 344 -24.21 2.74 12.87
CA PRO A 344 -23.76 1.97 14.03
C PRO A 344 -23.17 0.60 13.64
N VAL A 345 -22.25 0.09 14.47
CA VAL A 345 -21.64 -1.23 14.28
C VAL A 345 -22.71 -2.31 14.20
N GLY A 346 -22.64 -3.15 13.18
CA GLY A 346 -23.59 -4.23 12.87
C GLY A 346 -24.66 -3.83 11.84
N GLU A 347 -25.03 -2.55 11.73
CA GLU A 347 -26.05 -2.14 10.77
C GLU A 347 -25.57 -2.18 9.32
N PHE A 348 -24.26 -1.99 9.09
CA PHE A 348 -23.70 -2.19 7.77
C PHE A 348 -23.84 -3.66 7.35
N ALA A 349 -23.55 -4.60 8.25
CA ALA A 349 -23.74 -6.03 8.01
C ALA A 349 -25.21 -6.39 7.71
N ASP A 350 -26.18 -5.78 8.39
CA ASP A 350 -27.61 -5.94 8.07
C ASP A 350 -27.95 -5.46 6.65
N SER A 351 -27.30 -4.40 6.19
CA SER A 351 -27.45 -3.85 4.84
C SER A 351 -26.85 -4.79 3.78
N VAL A 352 -25.74 -5.47 4.11
CA VAL A 352 -25.18 -6.54 3.27
C VAL A 352 -26.15 -7.71 3.16
N GLU A 353 -26.76 -8.15 4.26
CA GLU A 353 -27.79 -9.20 4.23
C GLU A 353 -29.00 -8.81 3.40
N ALA A 354 -29.40 -7.53 3.42
CA ALA A 354 -30.45 -7.02 2.53
C ALA A 354 -30.04 -7.11 1.05
N ALA A 355 -28.82 -6.68 0.70
CA ALA A 355 -28.30 -6.76 -0.67
C ALA A 355 -28.28 -8.21 -1.18
N LYS A 356 -27.90 -9.16 -0.34
CA LYS A 356 -27.89 -10.59 -0.67
C LYS A 356 -29.27 -11.14 -1.04
N ARG A 357 -30.34 -10.63 -0.43
CA ARG A 357 -31.72 -11.01 -0.80
C ARG A 357 -32.08 -10.48 -2.18
N GLU A 358 -31.65 -9.26 -2.52
CA GLU A 358 -31.85 -8.69 -3.86
C GLU A 358 -31.04 -9.43 -4.93
N PHE A 359 -29.81 -9.84 -4.62
CA PHE A 359 -28.99 -10.69 -5.49
C PHE A 359 -29.66 -12.05 -5.74
N ALA A 360 -30.21 -12.68 -4.70
CA ALA A 360 -30.84 -14.00 -4.78
C ALA A 360 -32.04 -14.05 -5.74
N VAL A 361 -32.75 -12.93 -5.89
CA VAL A 361 -33.92 -12.82 -6.80
C VAL A 361 -33.57 -12.17 -8.14
N GLY A 362 -32.32 -11.75 -8.34
CA GLY A 362 -31.82 -11.18 -9.59
C GLY A 362 -32.15 -9.71 -9.81
N ASN A 363 -32.52 -8.97 -8.77
CA ASN A 363 -32.75 -7.52 -8.85
C ASN A 363 -31.43 -6.74 -8.96
N LEU A 364 -30.39 -7.24 -8.29
CA LEU A 364 -29.03 -6.73 -8.33
C LEU A 364 -28.07 -7.87 -8.67
N PHE A 365 -26.89 -7.53 -9.16
CA PHE A 365 -25.75 -8.45 -9.34
C PHE A 365 -24.58 -8.03 -8.43
N GLU A 366 -24.43 -6.73 -8.25
CA GLU A 366 -23.43 -6.08 -7.42
C GLU A 366 -24.01 -4.78 -6.86
N ALA A 367 -23.63 -4.40 -5.64
CA ALA A 367 -23.98 -3.12 -5.05
C ALA A 367 -22.83 -2.61 -4.18
N VAL A 368 -22.57 -1.31 -4.17
CA VAL A 368 -21.54 -0.70 -3.34
C VAL A 368 -22.22 0.19 -2.31
N LEU A 369 -22.26 -0.27 -1.06
CA LEU A 369 -22.74 0.51 0.07
C LEU A 369 -21.57 1.11 0.84
N SER A 370 -21.83 2.22 1.52
CA SER A 370 -20.84 2.97 2.26
C SER A 370 -21.38 3.51 3.57
N GLN A 371 -20.45 3.81 4.48
CA GLN A 371 -20.72 4.44 5.77
C GLN A 371 -19.73 5.58 6.02
N THR A 372 -20.13 6.53 6.85
CA THR A 372 -19.38 7.77 7.11
C THR A 372 -18.85 7.77 8.53
N PHE A 373 -17.55 8.06 8.67
CA PHE A 373 -16.85 8.30 9.93
C PHE A 373 -16.55 9.79 10.07
N ARG A 374 -16.69 10.34 11.27
CA ARG A 374 -16.57 11.77 11.55
C ARG A 374 -15.56 12.05 12.65
N SER A 375 -14.87 13.17 12.54
CA SER A 375 -13.93 13.67 13.56
C SER A 375 -13.99 15.19 13.63
N LYS A 376 -13.95 15.73 14.86
CA LYS A 376 -13.86 17.17 15.10
C LYS A 376 -12.41 17.62 14.83
N LEU A 377 -12.23 18.70 14.07
CA LEU A 377 -10.93 19.33 13.85
C LEU A 377 -10.73 20.51 14.79
N ASP A 378 -9.51 20.65 15.28
CA ASP A 378 -9.03 21.81 16.05
C ASP A 378 -8.22 22.77 15.17
N GLU A 379 -7.86 23.93 15.71
CA GLU A 379 -7.05 24.94 15.01
C GLU A 379 -5.65 24.43 14.65
N GLU A 380 -5.15 23.42 15.36
CA GLU A 380 -3.83 22.82 15.10
C GLU A 380 -3.85 21.78 13.96
N THR A 381 -5.05 21.42 13.47
CA THR A 381 -5.26 20.42 12.42
C THR A 381 -5.99 21.00 11.22
N PRO A 382 -5.43 22.03 10.55
CA PRO A 382 -6.04 22.59 9.35
C PRO A 382 -5.99 21.60 8.17
N PRO A 383 -6.84 21.79 7.15
CA PRO A 383 -6.86 20.97 5.94
C PRO A 383 -5.48 20.76 5.29
N SER A 384 -4.63 21.80 5.25
CA SER A 384 -3.27 21.72 4.71
C SER A 384 -2.39 20.69 5.42
N LEU A 385 -2.52 20.53 6.74
CA LEU A 385 -1.76 19.55 7.52
C LEU A 385 -2.21 18.13 7.17
N ILE A 386 -3.52 17.92 7.02
CA ILE A 386 -4.09 16.62 6.61
C ILE A 386 -3.57 16.25 5.22
N PHE A 387 -3.58 17.19 4.27
CA PHE A 387 -3.05 16.95 2.92
C PHE A 387 -1.56 16.58 2.93
N ARG A 388 -0.73 17.28 3.71
CA ARG A 388 0.71 16.97 3.86
C ARG A 388 0.94 15.56 4.39
N ARG A 389 0.16 15.13 5.39
CA ARG A 389 0.23 13.77 5.95
C ARG A 389 -0.14 12.72 4.91
N LEU A 390 -1.19 12.96 4.12
CA LEU A 390 -1.62 12.06 3.06
C LEU A 390 -0.59 11.97 1.93
N ARG A 391 -0.11 13.10 1.42
CA ARG A 391 0.93 13.17 0.37
C ARG A 391 2.20 12.39 0.74
N LYS A 392 2.61 12.41 2.01
CA LYS A 392 3.80 11.68 2.50
C LYS A 392 3.59 10.16 2.57
N ARG A 393 2.37 9.71 2.91
CA ARG A 393 2.12 8.32 3.32
C ARG A 393 1.38 7.50 2.27
N ASN A 394 0.51 8.11 1.48
CA ASN A 394 -0.38 7.45 0.53
C ASN A 394 -0.18 8.06 -0.87
N PRO A 395 0.91 7.67 -1.58
CA PRO A 395 1.07 8.06 -2.97
C PRO A 395 -0.08 7.47 -3.80
N ALA A 396 -0.64 8.30 -4.68
CA ALA A 396 -1.82 7.98 -5.47
C ALA A 396 -1.74 8.68 -6.84
N PRO A 397 -2.40 8.10 -7.87
CA PRO A 397 -2.50 8.72 -9.20
C PRO A 397 -3.36 9.99 -9.19
N TYR A 398 -4.34 10.10 -8.28
CA TYR A 398 -5.23 11.25 -8.15
C TYR A 398 -5.25 11.78 -6.71
N GLY A 399 -4.21 12.51 -6.32
CA GLY A 399 -4.17 13.28 -5.08
C GLY A 399 -4.71 14.69 -5.25
N PHE A 400 -5.44 15.22 -4.28
CA PHE A 400 -6.03 16.55 -4.39
C PHE A 400 -6.24 17.26 -3.05
N PHE A 401 -6.16 18.58 -3.10
CA PHE A 401 -6.60 19.50 -2.06
C PHE A 401 -7.39 20.63 -2.72
N ILE A 402 -8.69 20.72 -2.44
CA ILE A 402 -9.59 21.71 -3.03
C ILE A 402 -10.27 22.47 -1.90
N ASN A 403 -10.18 23.80 -1.94
CA ASN A 403 -11.01 24.68 -1.12
C ASN A 403 -12.24 25.06 -1.94
N LEU A 404 -13.39 24.51 -1.55
CA LEU A 404 -14.68 24.73 -2.22
C LEU A 404 -15.37 26.02 -1.73
N GLY A 405 -14.76 26.76 -0.80
CA GLY A 405 -15.39 27.87 -0.10
C GLY A 405 -16.45 27.43 0.89
N GLU A 406 -17.00 28.40 1.62
CA GLU A 406 -18.07 28.17 2.61
C GLU A 406 -17.63 27.15 3.69
N GLN A 407 -16.38 27.26 4.14
CA GLN A 407 -15.77 26.34 5.11
C GLN A 407 -15.84 24.86 4.68
N GLU A 408 -15.87 24.59 3.37
CA GLU A 408 -15.88 23.25 2.78
C GLU A 408 -14.59 22.96 2.00
N TYR A 409 -13.97 21.81 2.27
CA TYR A 409 -12.71 21.38 1.67
C TYR A 409 -12.75 19.90 1.30
N LEU A 410 -12.04 19.55 0.24
CA LEU A 410 -11.80 18.16 -0.14
C LEU A 410 -10.31 17.87 -0.13
N VAL A 411 -9.92 16.84 0.63
CA VAL A 411 -8.52 16.39 0.73
C VAL A 411 -8.48 14.89 0.47
N GLY A 412 -7.78 14.45 -0.57
CA GLY A 412 -7.84 13.04 -0.98
C GLY A 412 -6.60 12.52 -1.69
N ALA A 413 -6.53 11.19 -1.78
CA ALA A 413 -5.52 10.42 -2.48
C ALA A 413 -6.20 9.22 -3.14
N SER A 414 -6.92 9.47 -4.22
CA SER A 414 -7.75 8.48 -4.89
C SER A 414 -6.90 7.53 -5.75
N PRO A 415 -7.13 6.20 -5.63
CA PRO A 415 -6.44 5.20 -6.44
C PRO A 415 -7.00 5.11 -7.86
N GLU A 416 -8.23 5.59 -8.12
CA GLU A 416 -9.00 5.22 -9.30
C GLU A 416 -9.23 6.40 -10.25
N MET A 417 -8.86 6.20 -11.52
CA MET A 417 -9.23 7.07 -12.62
C MET A 417 -10.73 6.96 -12.88
N PHE A 418 -11.43 8.09 -12.95
CA PHE A 418 -12.82 8.07 -13.39
C PHE A 418 -12.89 8.03 -14.92
N VAL A 419 -12.64 9.15 -15.59
CA VAL A 419 -12.56 9.24 -17.05
C VAL A 419 -11.43 10.18 -17.44
N ARG A 420 -10.59 9.74 -18.38
CA ARG A 420 -9.61 10.59 -19.05
C ARG A 420 -9.89 10.63 -20.55
N CYS A 421 -9.95 11.83 -21.11
CA CYS A 421 -10.17 12.08 -22.52
C CYS A 421 -9.03 12.94 -23.08
N GLU A 422 -8.43 12.51 -24.19
CA GLU A 422 -7.42 13.30 -24.89
C GLU A 422 -7.48 13.08 -26.40
N SER A 423 -7.23 14.14 -27.18
CA SER A 423 -7.14 14.01 -28.63
C SER A 423 -5.84 13.30 -29.03
N ILE A 424 -5.98 12.25 -29.83
CA ILE A 424 -4.88 11.44 -30.35
C ILE A 424 -4.66 11.80 -31.82
N PRO A 425 -3.50 12.39 -32.19
CA PRO A 425 -3.23 12.84 -33.55
C PRO A 425 -3.37 11.73 -34.60
N GLU A 426 -2.81 10.55 -34.33
CA GLU A 426 -2.82 9.40 -35.22
C GLU A 426 -3.34 8.17 -34.47
N ASN A 427 -4.36 7.52 -35.03
CA ASN A 427 -4.93 6.26 -34.53
C ASN A 427 -5.63 5.51 -35.68
N ASP A 428 -5.99 4.25 -35.44
CA ASP A 428 -6.59 3.36 -36.44
C ASP A 428 -8.05 3.70 -36.83
N TYR A 429 -8.69 4.64 -36.14
CA TYR A 429 -10.11 4.97 -36.33
C TYR A 429 -10.29 6.29 -37.09
N ARG A 430 -9.87 7.41 -36.48
CA ARG A 430 -9.96 8.75 -37.07
C ARG A 430 -8.85 9.65 -36.50
N PRO A 431 -8.00 10.26 -37.35
CA PRO A 431 -7.01 11.23 -36.90
C PRO A 431 -7.62 12.34 -36.05
N GLY A 432 -7.01 12.65 -34.92
CA GLY A 432 -7.51 13.63 -33.95
C GLY A 432 -8.70 13.17 -33.11
N ALA A 433 -9.16 11.92 -33.22
CA ALA A 433 -10.22 11.39 -32.36
C ALA A 433 -9.85 11.48 -30.88
N ILE A 434 -10.86 11.73 -30.05
CA ILE A 434 -10.71 11.77 -28.60
C ILE A 434 -10.70 10.33 -28.10
N ARG A 435 -9.56 9.91 -27.54
CA ARG A 435 -9.42 8.65 -26.81
C ARG A 435 -9.99 8.83 -25.41
N VAL A 436 -10.86 7.92 -25.01
CA VAL A 436 -11.47 7.83 -23.68
C VAL A 436 -10.91 6.60 -23.00
N GLU A 437 -10.39 6.76 -21.80
CA GLU A 437 -9.90 5.65 -21.00
C GLU A 437 -10.38 5.73 -19.55
N THR A 438 -10.45 4.55 -18.94
CA THR A 438 -10.80 4.33 -17.54
C THR A 438 -9.98 3.16 -17.01
N CYS A 439 -9.89 3.05 -15.68
CA CYS A 439 -9.14 1.98 -15.02
C CYS A 439 -9.97 1.39 -13.87
N PRO A 440 -10.95 0.51 -14.16
CA PRO A 440 -11.71 -0.15 -13.10
C PRO A 440 -10.79 -0.90 -12.13
N ILE A 441 -11.01 -0.71 -10.83
CA ILE A 441 -10.23 -1.34 -9.77
C ILE A 441 -11.14 -2.23 -8.94
N SER A 442 -10.70 -3.45 -8.68
CA SER A 442 -11.30 -4.35 -7.70
C SER A 442 -10.22 -5.30 -7.19
N GLY A 443 -10.41 -5.91 -6.02
CA GLY A 443 -9.37 -6.72 -5.39
C GLY A 443 -8.29 -5.88 -4.72
N THR A 444 -8.17 -6.01 -3.41
CA THR A 444 -7.17 -5.29 -2.61
C THR A 444 -6.54 -6.21 -1.58
N VAL A 445 -5.21 -6.25 -1.54
CA VAL A 445 -4.46 -6.86 -0.42
C VAL A 445 -3.40 -5.91 0.10
N ALA A 446 -3.06 -6.02 1.39
CA ALA A 446 -1.98 -5.24 1.98
C ALA A 446 -0.61 -5.72 1.48
N ARG A 447 0.38 -4.82 1.39
CA ARG A 447 1.79 -5.15 1.14
C ARG A 447 2.36 -6.02 2.25
N GLY A 448 3.12 -7.05 1.87
CA GLY A 448 3.90 -7.90 2.77
C GLY A 448 5.08 -7.16 3.39
N GLU A 449 5.63 -7.70 4.46
CA GLU A 449 6.83 -7.13 5.10
C GLU A 449 8.08 -7.27 4.22
N ASN A 450 8.04 -8.21 3.27
CA ASN A 450 9.13 -8.53 2.36
C ASN A 450 8.59 -9.08 1.02
N ALA A 451 9.50 -9.27 0.06
CA ALA A 451 9.17 -9.70 -1.30
C ALA A 451 8.48 -11.08 -1.37
N LEU A 452 8.76 -12.00 -0.43
CA LEU A 452 8.15 -13.33 -0.43
C LEU A 452 6.71 -13.28 0.03
N GLU A 453 6.42 -12.46 1.05
CA GLU A 453 5.06 -12.20 1.46
C GLU A 453 4.26 -11.46 0.40
N ASP A 454 4.85 -10.44 -0.24
CA ASP A 454 4.22 -9.76 -1.38
C ASP A 454 3.84 -10.78 -2.47
N ALA A 455 4.76 -11.66 -2.87
CA ALA A 455 4.48 -12.70 -3.86
C ALA A 455 3.35 -13.65 -3.44
N LYS A 456 3.32 -14.06 -2.16
CA LYS A 456 2.23 -14.88 -1.59
C LYS A 456 0.88 -14.14 -1.64
N ARG A 457 0.87 -12.86 -1.27
CA ARG A 457 -0.35 -12.02 -1.26
C ARG A 457 -0.85 -11.72 -2.67
N VAL A 458 0.05 -11.40 -3.61
CA VAL A 458 -0.29 -11.27 -5.05
C VAL A 458 -0.89 -12.57 -5.58
N LYS A 459 -0.27 -13.72 -5.30
CA LYS A 459 -0.83 -15.02 -5.71
C LYS A 459 -2.22 -15.24 -5.12
N SER A 460 -2.43 -14.90 -3.84
CA SER A 460 -3.75 -15.04 -3.21
C SER A 460 -4.81 -14.14 -3.86
N LEU A 461 -4.45 -12.90 -4.20
CA LEU A 461 -5.34 -11.96 -4.89
C LEU A 461 -5.68 -12.45 -6.31
N MET A 462 -4.67 -12.91 -7.07
CA MET A 462 -4.86 -13.40 -8.44
C MET A 462 -5.66 -14.70 -8.51
N MET A 463 -5.63 -15.53 -7.47
CA MET A 463 -6.38 -16.79 -7.42
C MET A 463 -7.75 -16.64 -6.76
N ASN A 464 -8.11 -15.46 -6.24
CA ASN A 464 -9.41 -15.23 -5.63
C ASN A 464 -10.50 -15.06 -6.68
N GLN A 465 -11.43 -16.02 -6.74
CA GLN A 465 -12.53 -16.05 -7.70
C GLN A 465 -13.59 -14.95 -7.46
N LYS A 466 -13.77 -14.51 -6.20
CA LYS A 466 -14.68 -13.39 -5.87
C LYS A 466 -14.18 -12.11 -6.54
N GLU A 467 -12.93 -11.74 -6.25
CA GLU A 467 -12.30 -10.50 -6.78
C GLU A 467 -12.21 -10.52 -8.32
N GLU A 468 -11.94 -11.70 -8.91
CA GLU A 468 -11.97 -11.85 -10.37
C GLU A 468 -13.36 -11.61 -10.97
N SER A 469 -14.41 -12.10 -10.30
CA SER A 469 -15.79 -11.93 -10.75
C SER A 469 -16.25 -10.48 -10.62
N GLU A 470 -15.90 -9.83 -9.51
CA GLU A 470 -16.16 -8.40 -9.26
C GLU A 470 -15.52 -7.53 -10.35
N LEU A 471 -14.21 -7.67 -10.58
CA LEU A 471 -13.51 -6.88 -11.61
C LEU A 471 -14.07 -7.12 -13.01
N THR A 472 -14.49 -8.35 -13.31
CA THR A 472 -15.11 -8.68 -14.60
C THR A 472 -16.40 -7.91 -14.80
N MET A 473 -17.26 -7.83 -13.78
CA MET A 473 -18.52 -7.08 -13.85
C MET A 473 -18.28 -5.58 -14.04
N CYS A 474 -17.37 -4.99 -13.26
CA CYS A 474 -16.96 -3.59 -13.41
C CYS A 474 -16.48 -3.29 -14.84
N THR A 475 -15.66 -4.19 -15.41
CA THR A 475 -15.08 -4.04 -16.75
C THR A 475 -16.15 -4.15 -17.84
N ASP A 476 -17.10 -5.07 -17.73
CA ASP A 476 -18.16 -5.22 -18.73
C ASP A 476 -19.13 -4.03 -18.74
N VAL A 477 -19.46 -3.47 -17.58
CA VAL A 477 -20.28 -2.24 -17.52
C VAL A 477 -19.52 -1.04 -18.06
N ASP A 478 -18.24 -0.91 -17.75
CA ASP A 478 -17.39 0.15 -18.31
C ASP A 478 -17.31 0.08 -19.85
N ARG A 479 -17.15 -1.13 -20.41
CA ARG A 479 -17.21 -1.36 -21.86
C ARG A 479 -18.58 -1.01 -22.44
N ASN A 480 -19.67 -1.35 -21.72
CA ASN A 480 -21.03 -0.98 -22.12
C ASN A 480 -21.20 0.55 -22.16
N ASP A 481 -20.70 1.27 -21.16
CA ASP A 481 -20.78 2.73 -21.09
C ASP A 481 -20.04 3.40 -22.25
N LYS A 482 -18.83 2.93 -22.59
CA LYS A 482 -18.09 3.40 -23.78
C LYS A 482 -18.79 3.06 -25.09
N SER A 483 -19.40 1.88 -25.19
CA SER A 483 -20.00 1.41 -26.44
C SER A 483 -21.14 2.30 -26.93
N ARG A 484 -21.78 3.07 -26.04
CA ARG A 484 -22.83 4.03 -26.39
C ARG A 484 -22.30 5.19 -27.25
N ILE A 485 -21.06 5.62 -27.04
CA ILE A 485 -20.52 6.89 -27.57
C ILE A 485 -19.23 6.72 -28.41
N CYS A 486 -18.60 5.55 -28.35
CA CYS A 486 -17.36 5.27 -29.08
C CYS A 486 -17.64 4.73 -30.50
N GLU A 487 -16.63 4.85 -31.36
CA GLU A 487 -16.59 4.26 -32.70
C GLU A 487 -16.75 2.72 -32.58
N PRO A 488 -17.63 2.09 -33.37
CA PRO A 488 -17.82 0.65 -33.33
C PRO A 488 -16.50 -0.12 -33.51
N GLY A 489 -16.23 -1.07 -32.60
CA GLY A 489 -14.99 -1.85 -32.59
C GLY A 489 -13.80 -1.18 -31.90
N SER A 490 -13.93 0.08 -31.49
CA SER A 490 -12.84 0.81 -30.81
C SER A 490 -12.70 0.53 -29.32
N VAL A 491 -13.74 -0.01 -28.68
CA VAL A 491 -13.73 -0.30 -27.24
C VAL A 491 -12.92 -1.57 -26.96
N GLN A 492 -11.77 -1.44 -26.31
CA GLN A 492 -10.85 -2.54 -26.03
C GLN A 492 -10.39 -2.58 -24.58
N VAL A 493 -10.21 -3.79 -24.06
CA VAL A 493 -9.53 -4.04 -22.78
C VAL A 493 -8.06 -4.26 -23.08
N ILE A 494 -7.24 -3.21 -22.88
CA ILE A 494 -5.81 -3.21 -23.20
C ILE A 494 -4.93 -3.70 -22.02
N GLY A 495 -5.51 -3.79 -20.82
CA GLY A 495 -4.90 -4.43 -19.66
C GLY A 495 -5.97 -5.16 -18.86
N ARG A 496 -5.70 -6.40 -18.44
CA ARG A 496 -6.62 -7.20 -17.62
C ARG A 496 -5.91 -7.77 -16.40
N ARG A 497 -6.52 -7.60 -15.23
CA ARG A 497 -6.06 -8.04 -13.90
C ARG A 497 -4.59 -7.70 -13.67
N GLN A 498 -4.17 -6.51 -14.09
CA GLN A 498 -2.81 -6.06 -13.90
C GLN A 498 -2.58 -5.75 -12.43
N ILE A 499 -1.43 -6.17 -11.91
CA ILE A 499 -1.05 -5.92 -10.52
C ILE A 499 -0.45 -4.52 -10.41
N GLU A 500 -1.16 -3.64 -9.72
CA GLU A 500 -0.64 -2.33 -9.32
C GLU A 500 -0.21 -2.36 -7.86
N MET A 501 1.09 -2.18 -7.63
CA MET A 501 1.67 -2.12 -6.30
C MET A 501 1.79 -0.67 -5.84
N TYR A 502 1.19 -0.37 -4.69
CA TYR A 502 1.32 0.88 -3.96
C TYR A 502 2.19 0.68 -2.71
N SER A 503 2.42 1.75 -1.95
CA SER A 503 3.24 1.70 -0.74
C SER A 503 2.69 0.76 0.33
N ARG A 504 1.36 0.66 0.44
CA ARG A 504 0.65 -0.16 1.45
C ARG A 504 -0.26 -1.22 0.90
N LEU A 505 -0.72 -1.08 -0.35
CA LEU A 505 -1.74 -1.93 -0.95
C LEU A 505 -1.28 -2.45 -2.31
N ILE A 506 -1.90 -3.53 -2.75
CA ILE A 506 -1.77 -4.14 -4.07
C ILE A 506 -3.19 -4.26 -4.62
N HIS A 507 -3.41 -3.73 -5.82
CA HIS A 507 -4.70 -3.75 -6.51
C HIS A 507 -4.63 -4.58 -7.80
N THR A 508 -5.74 -5.20 -8.17
CA THR A 508 -5.96 -5.66 -9.54
C THR A 508 -6.71 -4.59 -10.34
N VAL A 509 -6.21 -4.27 -11.53
CA VAL A 509 -6.72 -3.17 -12.35
C VAL A 509 -6.90 -3.65 -13.79
N ASP A 510 -8.07 -3.35 -14.36
CA ASP A 510 -8.32 -3.46 -15.81
C ASP A 510 -8.13 -2.07 -16.44
N HIS A 511 -7.75 -2.02 -17.71
CA HIS A 511 -7.54 -0.79 -18.46
C HIS A 511 -8.32 -0.88 -19.75
N VAL A 512 -9.32 0.00 -19.86
CA VAL A 512 -10.26 -0.01 -20.97
C VAL A 512 -10.15 1.32 -21.70
N GLU A 513 -10.09 1.26 -23.02
CA GLU A 513 -10.09 2.44 -23.88
C GLU A 513 -11.15 2.34 -24.99
N GLY A 514 -11.47 3.48 -25.58
CA GLY A 514 -12.25 3.61 -26.80
C GLY A 514 -12.03 4.98 -27.43
N TYR A 515 -12.52 5.17 -28.66
CA TYR A 515 -12.39 6.43 -29.39
C TYR A 515 -13.77 7.02 -29.67
N LEU A 516 -14.02 8.29 -29.31
CA LEU A 516 -15.33 8.92 -29.47
C LEU A 516 -15.74 9.10 -30.94
N ARG A 517 -17.03 8.85 -31.22
CA ARG A 517 -17.63 9.25 -32.50
C ARG A 517 -17.62 10.79 -32.65
N PRO A 518 -17.62 11.33 -33.88
CA PRO A 518 -17.39 12.77 -34.09
C PRO A 518 -18.46 13.67 -33.47
N GLU A 519 -19.67 13.15 -33.25
CA GLU A 519 -20.78 13.87 -32.65
C GLU A 519 -20.73 13.96 -31.12
N PHE A 520 -19.76 13.32 -30.44
CA PHE A 520 -19.61 13.34 -28.98
C PHE A 520 -18.35 14.07 -28.52
N ASP A 521 -18.41 14.63 -27.33
CA ASP A 521 -17.33 15.33 -26.64
C ASP A 521 -16.93 14.62 -25.33
N ALA A 522 -15.88 15.13 -24.67
CA ALA A 522 -15.40 14.56 -23.42
C ALA A 522 -16.42 14.62 -22.26
N LEU A 523 -17.38 15.55 -22.29
CA LEU A 523 -18.45 15.60 -21.29
C LEU A 523 -19.49 14.49 -21.53
N ASP A 524 -19.71 14.07 -22.78
CA ASP A 524 -20.50 12.87 -23.06
C ASP A 524 -19.82 11.61 -22.51
N ALA A 525 -18.49 11.52 -22.63
CA ALA A 525 -17.72 10.46 -22.00
C ALA A 525 -17.84 10.46 -20.49
N PHE A 526 -17.71 11.62 -19.85
CA PHE A 526 -17.92 11.77 -18.40
C PHE A 526 -19.32 11.28 -17.99
N LEU A 527 -20.36 11.80 -18.62
CA LEU A 527 -21.77 11.54 -18.26
C LEU A 527 -22.20 10.09 -18.52
N CYS A 528 -21.73 9.46 -19.58
CA CYS A 528 -22.06 8.06 -19.86
C CYS A 528 -21.51 7.11 -18.79
N HIS A 529 -20.39 7.47 -18.16
CA HIS A 529 -19.79 6.68 -17.08
C HIS A 529 -20.32 7.05 -15.69
N THR A 530 -21.09 8.13 -15.54
CA THR A 530 -21.68 8.57 -14.25
C THR A 530 -22.66 7.50 -13.70
N TRP A 531 -22.44 6.93 -12.52
CA TRP A 531 -21.13 6.73 -11.87
C TRP A 531 -20.61 5.31 -12.10
N ALA A 532 -19.32 5.12 -11.83
CA ALA A 532 -18.65 3.84 -12.00
C ALA A 532 -19.29 2.76 -11.12
N VAL A 533 -19.25 1.51 -11.60
CA VAL A 533 -19.79 0.36 -10.85
C VAL A 533 -19.07 0.14 -9.53
N THR A 534 -17.77 0.43 -9.49
CA THR A 534 -16.90 0.41 -8.31
C THR A 534 -17.37 1.30 -7.16
N VAL A 535 -18.32 2.20 -7.40
CA VAL A 535 -18.97 3.03 -6.39
C VAL A 535 -20.48 2.95 -6.41
N THR A 536 -21.11 2.18 -7.31
CA THR A 536 -22.57 2.08 -7.40
C THR A 536 -23.02 0.63 -7.31
N GLY A 537 -22.76 -0.14 -8.35
CA GLY A 537 -23.17 -1.53 -8.53
C GLY A 537 -23.78 -1.78 -9.91
N ALA A 538 -24.34 -2.96 -10.10
CA ALA A 538 -24.95 -3.39 -11.35
C ALA A 538 -26.22 -4.23 -11.10
N PRO A 539 -27.30 -4.06 -11.90
CA PRO A 539 -27.52 -3.02 -12.91
C PRO A 539 -27.52 -1.60 -12.31
N LYS A 540 -26.89 -0.62 -12.99
CA LYS A 540 -26.52 0.69 -12.42
C LYS A 540 -27.70 1.44 -11.78
N THR A 541 -28.81 1.63 -12.50
CA THR A 541 -29.98 2.38 -11.99
C THR A 541 -30.59 1.71 -10.74
N TRP A 542 -30.68 0.38 -10.73
CA TRP A 542 -31.20 -0.37 -9.58
C TRP A 542 -30.25 -0.31 -8.38
N ALA A 543 -28.95 -0.37 -8.63
CA ALA A 543 -27.94 -0.22 -7.60
C ALA A 543 -27.94 1.20 -6.99
N ILE A 544 -28.11 2.24 -7.81
CA ILE A 544 -28.24 3.63 -7.33
C ILE A 544 -29.50 3.79 -6.47
N GLN A 545 -30.65 3.23 -6.89
CA GLN A 545 -31.86 3.23 -6.06
C GLN A 545 -31.63 2.49 -4.74
N PHE A 546 -30.97 1.34 -4.77
CA PHE A 546 -30.66 0.58 -3.57
C PHE A 546 -29.72 1.35 -2.62
N VAL A 547 -28.72 2.06 -3.16
CA VAL A 547 -27.86 2.97 -2.39
C VAL A 547 -28.69 4.08 -1.73
N GLU A 548 -29.59 4.71 -2.50
CA GLU A 548 -30.47 5.77 -1.99
C GLU A 548 -31.39 5.26 -0.86
N ASP A 549 -31.91 4.04 -0.98
CA ASP A 549 -32.82 3.44 0.00
C ASP A 549 -32.12 2.95 1.29
N LYS A 550 -30.85 2.54 1.20
CA LYS A 550 -30.14 1.84 2.29
C LYS A 550 -29.14 2.69 3.04
N GLU A 551 -28.52 3.67 2.39
CA GLU A 551 -27.56 4.53 3.08
C GLU A 551 -28.27 5.57 3.95
N ARG A 552 -27.67 5.88 5.11
CA ARG A 552 -28.27 6.80 6.09
C ARG A 552 -28.11 8.28 5.74
N SER A 553 -27.21 8.61 4.82
CA SER A 553 -26.85 10.00 4.52
C SER A 553 -26.41 10.19 3.07
N PRO A 554 -26.71 11.35 2.46
CA PRO A 554 -26.29 11.64 1.08
C PRO A 554 -24.78 11.56 0.92
N ARG A 555 -24.33 11.08 -0.24
CA ARG A 555 -22.90 10.91 -0.52
C ARG A 555 -22.15 12.22 -0.71
N CYS A 556 -22.86 13.30 -1.03
CA CYS A 556 -22.28 14.60 -1.37
C CYS A 556 -21.20 14.40 -2.45
N TRP A 557 -19.93 14.56 -2.10
CA TRP A 557 -18.82 14.39 -3.02
C TRP A 557 -18.37 12.94 -3.20
N TYR A 558 -18.61 12.02 -2.26
CA TYR A 558 -18.09 10.64 -2.29
C TYR A 558 -18.66 9.82 -3.46
N GLY A 559 -17.79 9.14 -4.21
CA GLY A 559 -18.19 8.39 -5.42
C GLY A 559 -18.53 9.26 -6.63
N GLY A 560 -18.40 10.59 -6.49
CA GLY A 560 -18.33 11.52 -7.61
C GLY A 560 -16.92 11.58 -8.21
N ALA A 561 -16.52 12.75 -8.72
CA ALA A 561 -15.21 12.95 -9.34
C ALA A 561 -14.57 14.30 -9.00
N ILE A 562 -13.25 14.37 -9.13
CA ILE A 562 -12.46 15.61 -9.14
C ILE A 562 -11.59 15.64 -10.37
N GLY A 563 -11.19 16.84 -10.80
CA GLY A 563 -10.25 16.97 -11.91
C GLY A 563 -10.41 18.26 -12.68
N LEU A 564 -10.15 18.17 -13.98
CA LEU A 564 -10.19 19.30 -14.91
C LEU A 564 -10.93 18.96 -16.21
N VAL A 565 -11.65 19.95 -16.72
CA VAL A 565 -12.26 20.00 -18.06
C VAL A 565 -11.48 21.03 -18.87
N GLY A 566 -10.69 20.59 -19.84
CA GLY A 566 -9.87 21.45 -20.68
C GLY A 566 -10.70 22.14 -21.77
N PHE A 567 -10.37 23.40 -22.06
CA PHE A 567 -10.98 24.13 -23.19
C PHE A 567 -10.40 23.71 -24.55
N ASP A 568 -9.38 22.85 -24.55
CA ASP A 568 -8.89 22.12 -25.73
C ASP A 568 -9.69 20.84 -26.02
N GLY A 569 -10.74 20.55 -25.22
CA GLY A 569 -11.57 19.36 -25.33
C GLY A 569 -11.05 18.16 -24.54
N SER A 570 -9.95 18.31 -23.78
CA SER A 570 -9.46 17.27 -22.89
C SER A 570 -10.26 17.18 -21.58
N LEU A 571 -10.17 16.03 -20.92
CA LEU A 571 -10.76 15.80 -19.60
C LEU A 571 -9.80 14.90 -18.81
N ASN A 572 -9.55 15.21 -17.55
CA ASN A 572 -8.79 14.32 -16.68
C ASN A 572 -9.41 14.31 -15.29
N THR A 573 -10.03 13.19 -14.94
CA THR A 573 -10.79 13.06 -13.69
C THR A 573 -10.46 11.77 -12.94
N GLY A 574 -10.44 11.86 -11.61
CA GLY A 574 -10.33 10.73 -10.69
C GLY A 574 -11.58 10.66 -9.81
N LEU A 575 -11.96 9.46 -9.37
CA LEU A 575 -13.08 9.30 -8.45
C LEU A 575 -12.74 9.89 -7.08
N THR A 576 -13.73 10.41 -6.36
CA THR A 576 -13.60 10.90 -4.98
C THR A 576 -13.65 9.75 -3.96
N LEU A 577 -12.68 8.85 -4.09
CA LEU A 577 -12.40 7.78 -3.14
C LEU A 577 -11.25 8.16 -2.23
N ARG A 578 -11.15 7.52 -1.06
CA ARG A 578 -10.09 7.81 -0.06
C ARG A 578 -9.94 9.32 0.13
N THR A 579 -11.05 9.94 0.52
CA THR A 579 -11.24 11.39 0.58
C THR A 579 -11.73 11.78 1.97
N VAL A 580 -11.19 12.89 2.48
CA VAL A 580 -11.69 13.60 3.66
C VAL A 580 -12.45 14.82 3.15
N ARG A 581 -13.76 14.86 3.38
CA ARG A 581 -14.55 16.08 3.24
C ARG A 581 -14.50 16.82 4.56
N ILE A 582 -14.12 18.08 4.54
CA ILE A 582 -14.10 18.92 5.74
C ILE A 582 -15.19 19.98 5.54
N LYS A 583 -16.18 20.05 6.44
CA LYS A 583 -17.21 21.09 6.43
C LYS A 583 -17.40 21.61 7.85
N ASN A 584 -17.31 22.93 8.04
CA ASN A 584 -17.53 23.59 9.33
C ASN A 584 -16.72 22.94 10.48
N GLY A 585 -15.43 22.70 10.25
CA GLY A 585 -14.55 22.08 11.25
C GLY A 585 -14.77 20.58 11.51
N VAL A 586 -15.68 19.91 10.79
CA VAL A 586 -15.89 18.45 10.88
C VAL A 586 -15.24 17.77 9.68
N ALA A 587 -14.34 16.83 9.94
CA ALA A 587 -13.79 15.92 8.95
C ALA A 587 -14.68 14.67 8.81
N GLU A 588 -15.16 14.42 7.60
CA GLU A 588 -15.95 13.26 7.21
C GLU A 588 -15.14 12.37 6.27
N VAL A 589 -15.01 11.09 6.64
CA VAL A 589 -14.37 10.04 5.84
C VAL A 589 -15.43 9.01 5.51
N ARG A 590 -15.78 8.89 4.23
CA ARG A 590 -16.73 7.86 3.76
C ARG A 590 -15.97 6.73 3.09
N ALA A 591 -16.34 5.50 3.44
CA ALA A 591 -15.75 4.30 2.87
C ALA A 591 -16.84 3.25 2.56
N GLY A 592 -16.66 2.56 1.45
CA GLY A 592 -17.60 1.56 0.96
C GLY A 592 -16.95 0.23 0.61
N ALA A 593 -17.80 -0.78 0.51
CA ALA A 593 -17.43 -2.15 0.17
C ALA A 593 -18.32 -2.63 -0.97
N THR A 594 -17.72 -3.38 -1.90
CA THR A 594 -18.43 -4.00 -3.01
C THR A 594 -19.10 -5.27 -2.52
N LEU A 595 -20.41 -5.34 -2.68
CA LEU A 595 -21.23 -6.43 -2.19
C LEU A 595 -21.58 -7.34 -3.36
N LEU A 596 -21.31 -8.63 -3.19
CA LEU A 596 -21.71 -9.71 -4.07
C LEU A 596 -22.56 -10.72 -3.30
N TYR A 597 -23.17 -11.66 -4.02
CA TYR A 597 -23.93 -12.75 -3.38
C TYR A 597 -23.09 -13.55 -2.36
N ASP A 598 -21.82 -13.79 -2.69
CA ASP A 598 -20.88 -14.53 -1.85
C ASP A 598 -20.19 -13.67 -0.77
N SER A 599 -20.55 -12.38 -0.65
CA SER A 599 -20.01 -11.50 0.39
C SER A 599 -20.34 -11.99 1.80
N SER A 600 -19.41 -11.76 2.72
CA SER A 600 -19.54 -12.05 4.15
C SER A 600 -19.87 -10.76 4.90
N PRO A 601 -21.10 -10.57 5.43
CA PRO A 601 -21.50 -9.31 6.07
C PRO A 601 -20.51 -8.73 7.09
N PRO A 602 -19.98 -9.50 8.08
CA PRO A 602 -19.02 -8.94 9.03
C PRO A 602 -17.66 -8.62 8.39
N ALA A 603 -17.28 -9.31 7.32
CA ALA A 603 -16.03 -9.02 6.62
C ALA A 603 -16.14 -7.72 5.80
N GLU A 604 -17.26 -7.48 5.14
CA GLU A 604 -17.48 -6.25 4.36
C GLU A 604 -17.57 -5.02 5.26
N GLU A 605 -18.20 -5.13 6.44
CA GLU A 605 -18.18 -4.05 7.44
C GLU A 605 -16.75 -3.73 7.88
N LEU A 606 -15.95 -4.75 8.23
CA LEU A 606 -14.54 -4.57 8.59
C LEU A 606 -13.72 -3.96 7.44
N GLU A 607 -14.01 -4.33 6.19
CA GLU A 607 -13.32 -3.79 5.02
C GLU A 607 -13.53 -2.28 4.88
N THR A 608 -14.75 -1.77 5.11
CA THR A 608 -15.00 -0.33 5.07
C THR A 608 -14.20 0.43 6.14
N GLU A 609 -14.08 -0.12 7.35
CA GLU A 609 -13.28 0.45 8.44
C GLU A 609 -11.78 0.45 8.08
N LEU A 610 -11.28 -0.66 7.51
CA LEU A 610 -9.91 -0.76 7.02
C LEU A 610 -9.62 0.25 5.90
N LYS A 611 -10.54 0.43 4.94
CA LYS A 611 -10.43 1.42 3.86
C LYS A 611 -10.43 2.86 4.40
N ALA A 612 -11.20 3.15 5.45
CA ALA A 612 -11.27 4.46 6.10
C ALA A 612 -10.05 4.76 6.98
N SER A 613 -9.45 3.73 7.60
CA SER A 613 -8.40 3.85 8.62
C SER A 613 -7.23 4.76 8.23
N ALA A 614 -6.77 4.70 6.98
CA ALA A 614 -5.66 5.51 6.49
C ALA A 614 -5.98 7.01 6.46
N MET A 615 -7.23 7.37 6.16
CA MET A 615 -7.67 8.77 6.15
C MET A 615 -7.95 9.24 7.58
N ILE A 616 -8.54 8.39 8.42
CA ILE A 616 -8.78 8.67 9.85
C ILE A 616 -7.45 8.88 10.59
N ASP A 617 -6.40 8.09 10.32
CA ASP A 617 -5.07 8.28 10.90
C ASP A 617 -4.42 9.60 10.41
N ALA A 618 -4.68 10.03 9.16
CA ALA A 618 -4.21 11.34 8.70
C ALA A 618 -4.89 12.51 9.43
N VAL A 619 -6.17 12.34 9.80
CA VAL A 619 -6.96 13.34 10.54
C VAL A 619 -6.59 13.37 12.02
N THR A 620 -6.61 12.22 12.69
CA THR A 620 -6.58 12.12 14.16
C THR A 620 -5.18 12.11 14.79
N ARG A 621 -4.14 11.84 14.00
CA ARG A 621 -2.77 11.77 14.51
C ARG A 621 -2.34 13.13 15.07
N LYS A 622 -1.95 13.16 16.35
CA LYS A 622 -1.41 14.36 17.03
C LYS A 622 0.12 14.36 16.92
N GLY A 623 0.71 15.46 16.44
CA GLY A 623 2.15 15.70 16.59
C GLY A 623 2.88 16.37 15.41
N LYS A 624 3.84 17.25 15.77
CA LYS A 624 4.96 17.81 14.98
C LYS A 624 6.08 16.80 14.70
N THR A 625 5.95 15.56 15.17
CA THR A 625 7.02 14.56 15.28
C THR A 625 7.39 13.84 13.99
N ASP A 626 6.66 14.03 12.88
CA ASP A 626 6.98 13.39 11.60
C ASP A 626 7.90 14.24 10.68
N ILE A 627 8.25 15.48 11.07
CA ILE A 627 9.16 16.33 10.28
C ILE A 627 10.63 16.16 10.72
N ALA A 628 10.90 15.62 11.91
CA ALA A 628 12.25 15.52 12.49
C ALA A 628 12.79 14.09 12.72
N SER A 629 12.07 13.03 12.36
CA SER A 629 12.42 11.64 12.74
C SER A 629 12.78 10.73 11.56
N LEU A 630 13.70 11.19 10.71
CA LEU A 630 14.52 10.31 9.85
C LEU A 630 16.03 10.52 10.04
N GLU A 631 16.41 11.19 11.13
CA GLU A 631 17.79 11.19 11.62
C GLU A 631 17.76 10.72 13.08
N GLY A 632 18.29 9.52 13.32
CA GLY A 632 18.52 8.97 14.65
C GLY A 632 17.56 7.85 15.06
N ASP A 633 17.74 6.66 14.49
CA ASP A 633 17.43 5.45 15.25
C ASP A 633 18.41 5.41 16.44
N GLU A 634 17.92 5.72 17.64
CA GLU A 634 18.63 5.38 18.86
C GLU A 634 18.78 3.86 18.92
N LEU A 635 20.04 3.41 18.99
CA LEU A 635 20.44 2.01 19.08
C LEU A 635 19.76 1.33 20.27
N VAL A 636 18.68 0.61 20.00
CA VAL A 636 18.12 -0.36 20.93
C VAL A 636 19.22 -1.39 21.26
N PRO A 637 19.47 -1.73 22.54
CA PRO A 637 20.46 -2.74 22.89
C PRO A 637 20.07 -4.07 22.22
N ILE A 638 20.94 -4.57 21.34
CA ILE A 638 20.74 -5.84 20.65
C ILE A 638 20.81 -6.94 21.73
N PRO A 639 19.78 -7.80 21.88
CA PRO A 639 19.85 -8.94 22.78
C PRO A 639 21.07 -9.80 22.43
N GLU A 640 21.77 -10.31 23.44
CA GLU A 640 22.92 -11.18 23.24
C GLU A 640 22.48 -12.44 22.48
N LYS A 641 23.04 -12.66 21.29
CA LYS A 641 22.62 -13.76 20.41
C LYS A 641 23.22 -15.09 20.88
N VAL A 642 22.51 -16.21 20.68
CA VAL A 642 22.87 -17.55 21.20
C VAL A 642 24.27 -18.04 20.80
N GLY A 643 24.76 -17.60 19.64
CA GLY A 643 26.07 -17.95 19.11
C GLY A 643 27.20 -17.00 19.54
N THR A 644 26.93 -15.94 20.29
CA THR A 644 27.95 -14.96 20.71
C THR A 644 29.06 -15.67 21.48
N GLY A 645 30.31 -15.45 21.07
CA GLY A 645 31.49 -16.12 21.64
C GLY A 645 31.73 -17.56 21.17
N LYS A 646 30.83 -18.15 20.37
CA LYS A 646 30.97 -19.51 19.83
C LYS A 646 31.64 -19.52 18.46
N THR A 647 32.36 -20.60 18.18
CA THR A 647 33.05 -20.88 16.92
C THR A 647 32.45 -22.11 16.25
N ILE A 648 32.09 -21.97 14.97
CA ILE A 648 31.47 -23.03 14.17
C ILE A 648 32.33 -23.29 12.94
N VAL A 649 32.62 -24.56 12.68
CA VAL A 649 33.23 -25.00 11.41
C VAL A 649 32.14 -25.63 10.54
N LEU A 650 31.92 -25.06 9.35
CA LEU A 650 31.02 -25.60 8.33
C LEU A 650 31.84 -26.36 7.28
N ILE A 651 31.67 -27.69 7.21
CA ILE A 651 32.33 -28.51 6.18
C ILE A 651 31.47 -28.50 4.92
N ASP A 652 31.99 -27.89 3.85
CA ASP A 652 31.40 -27.79 2.51
C ASP A 652 31.57 -29.08 1.70
N HIS A 653 30.47 -29.78 1.44
CA HIS A 653 30.41 -30.96 0.57
C HIS A 653 30.04 -30.59 -0.87
N GLU A 654 30.49 -29.43 -1.33
CA GLU A 654 30.35 -28.93 -2.71
C GLU A 654 28.93 -28.50 -3.07
N ASP A 655 28.16 -28.06 -2.08
CA ASP A 655 26.81 -27.56 -2.31
C ASP A 655 26.80 -26.07 -2.63
N SER A 656 26.00 -25.69 -3.64
CA SER A 656 25.91 -24.30 -4.10
C SER A 656 25.23 -23.36 -3.08
N PHE A 657 24.56 -23.89 -2.06
CA PHE A 657 23.84 -23.16 -1.00
C PHE A 657 24.63 -23.04 0.31
N VAL A 658 25.85 -23.61 0.39
CA VAL A 658 26.66 -23.65 1.63
C VAL A 658 26.89 -22.26 2.26
N HIS A 659 27.03 -21.22 1.44
CA HIS A 659 27.24 -19.85 1.93
C HIS A 659 25.98 -19.22 2.52
N THR A 660 24.79 -19.62 2.07
CA THR A 660 23.51 -19.19 2.66
C THR A 660 23.33 -19.80 4.04
N LEU A 661 23.60 -21.10 4.18
CA LEU A 661 23.61 -21.78 5.48
C LEU A 661 24.65 -21.17 6.43
N GLY A 662 25.86 -20.92 5.92
CA GLY A 662 26.92 -20.21 6.65
C GLY A 662 26.53 -18.79 7.05
N ASN A 663 25.72 -18.09 6.25
CA ASN A 663 25.19 -16.77 6.61
C ASN A 663 24.19 -16.87 7.77
N TYR A 664 23.24 -17.81 7.73
CA TYR A 664 22.28 -18.02 8.83
C TYR A 664 22.99 -18.36 10.14
N LEU A 665 24.00 -19.24 10.09
CA LEU A 665 24.82 -19.56 11.26
C LEU A 665 25.53 -18.31 11.82
N ARG A 666 26.07 -17.42 10.99
CA ARG A 666 26.66 -16.14 11.44
C ARG A 666 25.62 -15.20 12.06
N GLN A 667 24.38 -15.22 11.56
CA GLN A 667 23.30 -14.40 12.12
C GLN A 667 22.96 -14.77 13.56
N THR A 668 23.28 -15.98 14.03
CA THR A 668 23.17 -16.40 15.44
C THR A 668 24.20 -15.72 16.35
N GLY A 669 25.17 -14.98 15.80
CA GLY A 669 26.28 -14.35 16.54
C GLY A 669 27.58 -15.17 16.56
N ALA A 670 27.57 -16.39 16.02
CA ALA A 670 28.74 -17.27 16.00
C ALA A 670 29.78 -16.89 14.93
N GLN A 671 31.05 -17.14 15.23
CA GLN A 671 32.14 -17.04 14.26
C GLN A 671 32.16 -18.30 13.41
N VAL A 672 31.87 -18.18 12.10
CA VAL A 672 31.74 -19.34 11.21
C VAL A 672 32.84 -19.34 10.14
N SER A 673 33.67 -20.40 10.15
CA SER A 673 34.63 -20.73 9.10
C SER A 673 34.10 -21.86 8.22
N THR A 674 34.31 -21.76 6.91
CA THR A 674 33.85 -22.76 5.94
C THR A 674 35.07 -23.47 5.34
N LEU A 675 35.12 -24.80 5.44
CA LEU A 675 36.22 -25.64 4.97
C LEU A 675 35.72 -26.61 3.90
N ARG A 676 36.45 -26.78 2.80
CA ARG A 676 36.12 -27.79 1.79
C ARG A 676 36.33 -29.20 2.36
N SER A 677 35.37 -30.09 2.15
CA SER A 677 35.40 -31.48 2.62
C SER A 677 36.65 -32.26 2.17
N GLY A 678 36.94 -33.35 2.89
CA GLY A 678 38.10 -34.21 2.67
C GLY A 678 39.21 -34.05 3.73
N PRO A 679 40.37 -34.69 3.52
CA PRO A 679 41.44 -34.78 4.54
C PRO A 679 41.96 -33.44 5.06
N SER A 680 41.93 -32.40 4.21
CA SER A 680 42.33 -31.05 4.60
C SER A 680 41.41 -30.42 5.63
N ALA A 681 40.09 -30.68 5.58
CA ALA A 681 39.15 -30.19 6.60
C ALA A 681 39.45 -30.82 7.95
N LEU A 682 39.68 -32.14 7.97
CA LEU A 682 39.98 -32.89 9.19
C LEU A 682 41.29 -32.42 9.81
N ALA A 683 42.35 -32.28 9.00
CA ALA A 683 43.64 -31.77 9.46
C ALA A 683 43.54 -30.34 10.01
N ALA A 684 42.70 -29.48 9.41
CA ALA A 684 42.46 -28.13 9.90
C ALA A 684 41.73 -28.13 11.25
N ILE A 685 40.72 -28.98 11.43
CA ILE A 685 40.02 -29.15 12.72
C ILE A 685 40.99 -29.66 13.79
N GLU A 686 41.80 -30.68 13.48
CA GLU A 686 42.84 -31.18 14.40
C GLU A 686 43.84 -30.08 14.78
N THR A 687 44.31 -29.29 13.81
CA THR A 687 45.20 -28.15 14.05
C THR A 687 44.53 -27.07 14.92
N MET A 688 43.23 -26.82 14.75
CA MET A 688 42.48 -25.88 15.60
C MET A 688 42.43 -26.35 17.04
N ILE A 689 42.19 -27.64 17.26
CA ILE A 689 42.19 -28.27 18.60
C ILE A 689 43.57 -28.17 19.24
N GLU A 690 44.64 -28.51 18.51
CA GLU A 690 46.03 -28.43 19.00
C GLU A 690 46.42 -27.01 19.43
N LYS A 691 45.86 -25.99 18.78
CA LYS A 691 46.10 -24.57 19.10
C LYS A 691 45.20 -24.03 20.21
N GLY A 692 44.38 -24.88 20.85
CA GLY A 692 43.46 -24.47 21.91
C GLY A 692 42.18 -23.78 21.41
N ASN A 693 41.90 -23.81 20.10
CA ASN A 693 40.74 -23.17 19.47
C ASN A 693 39.76 -24.23 18.96
N LYS A 694 39.37 -25.17 19.83
CA LYS A 694 38.43 -26.24 19.49
C LYS A 694 37.07 -25.64 19.08
N PRO A 695 36.48 -26.04 17.93
CA PRO A 695 35.15 -25.58 17.54
C PRO A 695 34.07 -26.01 18.53
N ASP A 696 33.11 -25.13 18.79
CA ASP A 696 31.94 -25.41 19.63
C ASP A 696 30.93 -26.32 18.92
N MET A 697 30.89 -26.29 17.59
CA MET A 697 30.05 -27.16 16.77
C MET A 697 30.65 -27.30 15.37
N VAL A 698 30.48 -28.47 14.76
CA VAL A 698 30.73 -28.68 13.33
C VAL A 698 29.41 -28.92 12.61
N VAL A 699 29.21 -28.19 11.51
CA VAL A 699 28.05 -28.38 10.63
C VAL A 699 28.49 -29.13 9.37
N LEU A 700 27.84 -30.25 9.10
CA LEU A 700 28.01 -31.04 7.89
C LEU A 700 27.00 -30.53 6.86
N SER A 701 27.49 -29.77 5.88
CA SER A 701 26.64 -29.12 4.87
C SER A 701 25.96 -30.13 3.94
N PRO A 702 24.95 -29.70 3.16
CA PRO A 702 24.43 -30.45 2.02
C PRO A 702 25.52 -30.73 0.97
N GLY A 703 25.20 -31.56 -0.02
CA GLY A 703 26.09 -31.88 -1.14
C GLY A 703 25.43 -32.80 -2.16
N PRO A 704 26.00 -32.93 -3.37
CA PRO A 704 25.55 -33.90 -4.36
C PRO A 704 25.98 -35.33 -3.98
N GLY A 705 25.62 -36.33 -4.79
CA GLY A 705 26.17 -37.69 -4.65
C GLY A 705 25.74 -38.42 -3.38
N ASN A 706 26.60 -39.32 -2.90
CA ASN A 706 26.38 -40.16 -1.72
C ASN A 706 27.35 -39.78 -0.58
N PRO A 707 27.03 -40.11 0.69
CA PRO A 707 27.92 -39.76 1.80
C PRO A 707 29.36 -40.28 1.68
N SER A 708 29.54 -41.44 1.04
CA SER A 708 30.85 -42.04 0.79
C SER A 708 31.75 -41.18 -0.11
N ASP A 709 31.18 -40.40 -1.03
CA ASP A 709 31.93 -39.57 -1.98
C ASP A 709 32.76 -38.48 -1.28
N PHE A 710 32.34 -38.10 -0.07
CA PHE A 710 32.99 -37.08 0.75
C PHE A 710 33.59 -37.61 2.06
N ALA A 711 33.67 -38.94 2.20
CA ALA A 711 34.15 -39.60 3.41
C ALA A 711 33.46 -39.10 4.70
N LEU A 712 32.14 -38.87 4.66
CA LEU A 712 31.37 -38.31 5.77
C LEU A 712 31.52 -39.11 7.08
N SER A 713 31.67 -40.44 6.99
CA SER A 713 31.97 -41.28 8.16
C SER A 713 33.26 -40.85 8.87
N ALA A 714 34.33 -40.54 8.14
CA ALA A 714 35.60 -40.11 8.73
C ALA A 714 35.47 -38.73 9.39
N SER A 715 34.65 -37.84 8.82
CA SER A 715 34.30 -36.56 9.44
C SER A 715 33.58 -36.79 10.77
N ILE A 716 32.55 -37.65 10.80
CA ILE A 716 31.78 -37.94 12.02
C ILE A 716 32.66 -38.62 13.08
N ASP A 717 33.51 -39.59 12.70
CA ASP A 717 34.50 -40.21 13.60
C ASP A 717 35.43 -39.18 14.24
N CYS A 718 35.89 -38.19 13.47
CA CYS A 718 36.72 -37.10 13.96
C CYS A 718 35.97 -36.25 15.01
N LEU A 719 34.70 -35.95 14.78
CA LEU A 719 33.87 -35.19 15.73
C LEU A 719 33.64 -35.97 17.03
N ILE A 720 33.33 -37.26 16.94
CA ILE A 720 33.13 -38.14 18.11
C ILE A 720 34.43 -38.24 18.91
N LYS A 721 35.56 -38.56 18.25
CA LYS A 721 36.88 -38.67 18.88
C LYS A 721 37.26 -37.43 19.67
N ASN A 722 36.96 -36.24 19.14
CA ASN A 722 37.34 -34.96 19.73
C ASN A 722 36.24 -34.35 20.62
N LYS A 723 35.13 -35.06 20.83
CA LYS A 723 33.94 -34.57 21.56
C LYS A 723 33.46 -33.21 21.03
N ILE A 724 33.26 -33.10 19.72
CA ILE A 724 32.69 -31.91 19.07
C ILE A 724 31.24 -32.22 18.67
N PRO A 725 30.24 -31.39 19.05
CA PRO A 725 28.86 -31.53 18.59
C PRO A 725 28.73 -31.45 17.05
N GLY A 726 27.84 -32.27 16.48
CA GLY A 726 27.65 -32.37 15.04
C GLY A 726 26.22 -32.04 14.60
N PHE A 727 26.06 -31.13 13.65
CA PHE A 727 24.76 -30.85 13.02
C PHE A 727 24.79 -31.14 11.51
N GLY A 728 23.87 -31.97 11.01
CA GLY A 728 23.82 -32.35 9.60
C GLY A 728 22.67 -31.70 8.83
N VAL A 729 22.91 -31.28 7.59
CA VAL A 729 21.86 -30.80 6.68
C VAL A 729 21.91 -31.61 5.38
N CYS A 730 20.76 -32.13 4.95
CA CYS A 730 20.59 -32.92 3.73
C CYS A 730 21.58 -34.10 3.62
N LEU A 731 22.68 -33.96 2.86
CA LEU A 731 23.75 -34.96 2.78
C LEU A 731 24.38 -35.24 4.15
N GLY A 732 24.46 -34.24 5.03
CA GLY A 732 24.90 -34.41 6.41
C GLY A 732 24.00 -35.36 7.21
N LEU A 733 22.67 -35.29 7.03
CA LEU A 733 21.74 -36.27 7.63
C LEU A 733 22.00 -37.67 7.07
N GLN A 734 22.13 -37.77 5.75
CA GLN A 734 22.34 -39.05 5.06
C GLN A 734 23.63 -39.72 5.53
N GLY A 735 24.70 -38.94 5.70
CA GLY A 735 25.97 -39.42 6.26
C GLY A 735 25.86 -39.89 7.70
N MET A 736 25.08 -39.20 8.54
CA MET A 736 24.82 -39.67 9.91
C MET A 736 24.03 -40.98 9.92
N VAL A 737 22.99 -41.11 9.08
CA VAL A 737 22.23 -42.36 8.95
C VAL A 737 23.14 -43.52 8.56
N GLU A 738 23.98 -43.34 7.53
CA GLU A 738 24.90 -44.38 7.06
C GLU A 738 25.98 -44.72 8.11
N HIS A 739 26.59 -43.71 8.73
CA HIS A 739 27.65 -43.89 9.72
C HIS A 739 27.22 -44.71 10.94
N PHE A 740 26.01 -44.47 11.45
CA PHE A 740 25.47 -45.21 12.59
C PHE A 740 24.82 -46.56 12.20
N GLY A 741 24.99 -47.01 10.96
CA GLY A 741 24.56 -48.34 10.50
C GLY A 741 23.14 -48.40 9.92
N GLY A 742 22.54 -47.25 9.59
CA GLY A 742 21.28 -47.15 8.87
C GLY A 742 21.43 -47.38 7.36
N THR A 743 20.29 -47.46 6.66
CA THR A 743 20.26 -47.64 5.19
C THR A 743 19.60 -46.45 4.49
N LEU A 744 20.22 -45.98 3.40
CA LEU A 744 19.66 -44.97 2.52
C LEU A 744 18.88 -45.60 1.36
N GLY A 745 17.78 -44.97 0.96
CA GLY A 745 16.99 -45.31 -0.20
C GLY A 745 16.90 -44.15 -1.19
N VAL A 746 16.50 -44.44 -2.42
CA VAL A 746 16.22 -43.43 -3.45
C VAL A 746 14.71 -43.20 -3.52
N LEU A 747 14.27 -41.95 -3.49
CA LEU A 747 12.86 -41.60 -3.67
C LEU A 747 12.38 -42.03 -5.06
N GLY A 748 11.17 -42.60 -5.13
CA GLY A 748 10.53 -42.91 -6.41
C GLY A 748 10.23 -41.67 -7.27
N TYR A 749 10.14 -40.50 -6.62
CA TYR A 749 10.05 -39.20 -7.27
C TYR A 749 11.04 -38.22 -6.62
N PRO A 750 11.99 -37.63 -7.37
CA PRO A 750 13.00 -36.74 -6.81
C PRO A 750 12.40 -35.40 -6.36
N MET A 751 12.86 -34.91 -5.20
CA MET A 751 12.39 -33.68 -4.58
C MET A 751 13.47 -32.61 -4.61
N HIS A 752 13.58 -31.89 -5.72
CA HIS A 752 14.58 -30.84 -5.96
C HIS A 752 13.91 -29.46 -6.07
N GLY A 753 14.07 -28.62 -5.04
CA GLY A 753 13.46 -27.29 -4.98
C GLY A 753 11.95 -27.32 -4.78
N LYS A 754 11.44 -28.25 -3.97
CA LYS A 754 10.01 -28.44 -3.73
C LYS A 754 9.68 -28.25 -2.25
N PRO A 755 8.58 -27.56 -1.91
CA PRO A 755 8.10 -27.53 -0.54
C PRO A 755 7.50 -28.89 -0.16
N SER A 756 7.52 -29.21 1.12
CA SER A 756 6.71 -30.29 1.71
C SER A 756 6.38 -29.95 3.14
N GLU A 757 5.18 -30.29 3.56
CA GLU A 757 4.80 -30.25 4.97
C GLU A 757 5.48 -31.41 5.71
N ILE A 758 5.98 -31.13 6.91
CA ILE A 758 6.53 -32.12 7.83
C ILE A 758 5.82 -32.04 9.17
N ALA A 759 5.69 -33.18 9.82
CA ALA A 759 5.19 -33.33 11.17
C ALA A 759 6.30 -33.78 12.12
N LEU A 760 6.39 -33.13 13.28
CA LEU A 760 7.30 -33.49 14.36
C LEU A 760 6.81 -34.78 15.02
N THR A 761 7.73 -35.69 15.34
CA THR A 761 7.39 -36.87 16.13
C THR A 761 7.34 -36.51 17.62
N ARG A 762 6.93 -37.47 18.47
CA ARG A 762 7.03 -37.32 19.93
C ARG A 762 8.42 -36.94 20.41
N GLU A 763 9.47 -37.37 19.70
CA GLU A 763 10.85 -37.00 20.05
C GLU A 763 11.23 -35.61 19.51
N GLY A 764 10.62 -35.18 18.40
CA GLY A 764 10.80 -33.82 17.85
C GLY A 764 10.17 -32.72 18.70
N VAL A 765 9.06 -33.01 19.39
CA VAL A 765 8.34 -32.01 20.22
C VAL A 765 8.96 -31.86 21.62
N LYS A 766 9.87 -32.74 22.04
CA LYS A 766 10.49 -32.68 23.38
C LYS A 766 11.38 -31.44 23.55
N ASP A 767 11.36 -30.90 24.76
CA ASP A 767 12.33 -29.90 25.20
C ASP A 767 13.76 -30.42 25.02
N GLY A 768 14.61 -29.60 24.41
CA GLY A 768 15.98 -30.00 24.05
C GLY A 768 16.12 -30.58 22.65
N SER A 769 15.03 -30.76 21.91
CA SER A 769 15.08 -31.05 20.47
C SER A 769 15.55 -29.82 19.67
N ILE A 770 16.12 -30.04 18.48
CA ILE A 770 16.41 -28.95 17.53
C ILE A 770 15.13 -28.24 17.04
N PHE A 771 13.96 -28.84 17.23
CA PHE A 771 12.66 -28.27 16.86
C PHE A 771 11.93 -27.56 18.01
N THR A 772 12.56 -27.42 19.18
CA THR A 772 11.94 -26.78 20.35
C THR A 772 11.39 -25.39 19.99
N GLY A 773 10.11 -25.14 20.29
CA GLY A 773 9.43 -23.87 20.01
C GLY A 773 8.88 -23.71 18.59
N LEU A 774 9.00 -24.72 17.73
CA LEU A 774 8.36 -24.73 16.41
C LEU A 774 6.97 -25.38 16.44
N PRO A 775 6.09 -25.04 15.48
CA PRO A 775 4.81 -25.75 15.30
C PRO A 775 5.03 -27.25 15.09
N GLU A 776 4.06 -28.07 15.53
CA GLU A 776 4.12 -29.53 15.31
C GLU A 776 4.11 -29.90 13.83
N VAL A 777 3.56 -29.03 12.98
CA VAL A 777 3.47 -29.21 11.52
C VAL A 777 3.87 -27.91 10.82
N PHE A 778 4.80 -27.98 9.86
CA PHE A 778 5.22 -26.81 9.07
C PHE A 778 5.86 -27.20 7.73
N GLU A 779 5.91 -26.24 6.80
CA GLU A 779 6.49 -26.41 5.46
C GLU A 779 8.02 -26.22 5.44
N VAL A 780 8.71 -27.09 4.70
CA VAL A 780 10.18 -27.06 4.51
C VAL A 780 10.60 -27.32 3.07
N ALA A 781 11.82 -26.90 2.74
CA ALA A 781 12.42 -27.05 1.42
C ALA A 781 13.16 -28.39 1.22
N ARG A 782 12.79 -29.17 0.20
CA ARG A 782 13.46 -30.42 -0.16
C ARG A 782 14.34 -30.25 -1.41
N TYR A 783 15.60 -30.68 -1.27
CA TYR A 783 16.58 -30.78 -2.37
C TYR A 783 17.31 -32.13 -2.33
N HIS A 784 16.58 -33.24 -2.27
CA HIS A 784 17.17 -34.56 -2.12
C HIS A 784 16.48 -35.63 -2.96
N SER A 785 17.27 -36.59 -3.43
CA SER A 785 16.80 -37.87 -3.99
C SER A 785 17.01 -39.02 -3.02
N LEU A 786 18.06 -38.95 -2.22
CA LEU A 786 18.38 -39.94 -1.19
C LEU A 786 17.66 -39.60 0.12
N HIS A 787 17.27 -40.61 0.87
CA HIS A 787 16.65 -40.43 2.19
C HIS A 787 16.98 -41.61 3.09
N GLY A 788 16.96 -41.41 4.41
CA GLY A 788 17.03 -42.51 5.37
C GLY A 788 15.77 -43.37 5.32
N ILE A 789 15.93 -44.69 5.18
CA ILE A 789 14.81 -45.64 5.22
C ILE A 789 14.37 -45.80 6.67
N LYS A 790 13.14 -45.39 6.98
CA LYS A 790 12.56 -45.40 8.34
C LYS A 790 12.73 -46.75 9.06
N ASP A 791 12.39 -47.85 8.40
CA ASP A 791 12.44 -49.21 8.98
C ASP A 791 13.85 -49.80 9.09
N LYS A 792 14.85 -49.07 8.59
CA LYS A 792 16.27 -49.42 8.66
C LYS A 792 17.07 -48.38 9.43
N MET A 793 16.40 -47.57 10.27
CA MET A 793 17.08 -46.62 11.15
C MET A 793 17.71 -47.39 12.32
N PRO A 794 18.99 -47.13 12.68
CA PRO A 794 19.65 -47.82 13.78
C PRO A 794 19.06 -47.36 15.12
N ASP A 795 19.17 -48.20 16.14
CA ASP A 795 18.60 -47.93 17.47
C ASP A 795 19.17 -46.66 18.10
N ASP A 796 20.37 -46.23 17.75
CA ASP A 796 21.01 -45.05 18.33
C ASP A 796 20.43 -43.71 17.79
N LEU A 797 19.67 -43.74 16.69
CA LEU A 797 19.06 -42.56 16.08
C LEU A 797 17.54 -42.52 16.30
N GLN A 798 17.07 -41.44 16.91
CA GLN A 798 15.65 -41.13 17.03
C GLN A 798 15.19 -40.29 15.84
N ILE A 799 14.06 -40.66 15.25
CA ILE A 799 13.41 -39.86 14.20
C ILE A 799 12.63 -38.74 14.88
N THR A 800 12.95 -37.50 14.54
CA THR A 800 12.38 -36.29 15.14
C THR A 800 11.37 -35.60 14.22
N ALA A 801 11.43 -35.81 12.91
CA ALA A 801 10.43 -35.28 11.97
C ALA A 801 10.22 -36.21 10.76
N LEU A 802 8.99 -36.23 10.24
CA LEU A 802 8.54 -37.05 9.10
C LEU A 802 7.66 -36.22 8.15
N THR A 803 7.64 -36.59 6.88
CA THR A 803 6.57 -36.20 5.93
C THR A 803 5.35 -37.11 6.09
N GLU A 804 4.22 -36.72 5.50
CA GLU A 804 2.99 -37.54 5.44
C GLU A 804 3.25 -38.92 4.80
N ASP A 805 4.07 -38.99 3.75
CA ASP A 805 4.45 -40.24 3.06
C ASP A 805 5.55 -41.04 3.80
N GLY A 806 5.90 -40.63 5.02
CA GLY A 806 6.77 -41.41 5.92
C GLY A 806 8.27 -41.25 5.67
N ILE A 807 8.69 -40.28 4.85
CA ILE A 807 10.10 -39.96 4.64
C ILE A 807 10.67 -39.24 5.87
N VAL A 808 11.83 -39.70 6.34
CA VAL A 808 12.56 -39.13 7.49
C VAL A 808 13.10 -37.74 7.14
N MET A 809 12.71 -36.75 7.94
CA MET A 809 13.05 -35.34 7.73
C MET A 809 13.92 -34.75 8.84
N GLY A 810 13.96 -35.38 10.01
CA GLY A 810 14.83 -35.01 11.11
C GLY A 810 15.24 -36.24 11.92
N ILE A 811 16.47 -36.23 12.41
CA ILE A 811 17.01 -37.23 13.32
C ILE A 811 17.79 -36.59 14.47
N GLN A 812 17.87 -37.29 15.59
CA GLN A 812 18.72 -36.94 16.73
C GLN A 812 19.29 -38.21 17.35
N HIS A 813 20.58 -38.19 17.70
CA HIS A 813 21.24 -39.30 18.36
C HIS A 813 20.85 -39.35 19.85
N LYS A 814 20.64 -40.55 20.40
CA LYS A 814 20.15 -40.74 21.77
C LYS A 814 21.10 -40.23 22.86
N THR A 815 22.40 -40.44 22.68
CA THR A 815 23.44 -40.13 23.69
C THR A 815 24.47 -39.09 23.26
N LEU A 816 24.93 -39.12 22.01
CA LEU A 816 25.86 -38.13 21.46
C LEU A 816 25.13 -36.84 21.05
N PRO A 817 25.76 -35.66 21.15
CA PRO A 817 25.17 -34.37 20.75
C PRO A 817 25.19 -34.20 19.21
N PHE A 818 24.45 -35.07 18.53
CA PHE A 818 24.32 -35.10 17.08
C PHE A 818 22.85 -35.02 16.69
N ALA A 819 22.53 -34.11 15.77
CA ALA A 819 21.20 -34.03 15.16
C ALA A 819 21.33 -33.60 13.70
N ALA A 820 20.32 -33.91 12.89
CA ALA A 820 20.33 -33.52 11.49
C ALA A 820 18.93 -33.33 10.93
N VAL A 821 18.84 -32.56 9.85
CA VAL A 821 17.64 -32.35 9.05
C VAL A 821 17.88 -32.74 7.60
N GLN A 822 16.88 -33.35 6.95
CA GLN A 822 16.97 -33.76 5.54
C GLN A 822 16.67 -32.59 4.59
N PHE A 823 15.85 -31.65 5.05
CA PHE A 823 15.49 -30.43 4.34
C PHE A 823 16.54 -29.33 4.56
N HIS A 824 16.41 -28.23 3.81
CA HIS A 824 17.31 -27.09 3.86
C HIS A 824 16.71 -25.96 4.71
N PRO A 825 17.15 -25.76 5.97
CA PRO A 825 16.65 -24.70 6.83
C PRO A 825 16.95 -23.30 6.30
N GLU A 826 17.99 -23.15 5.47
CA GLU A 826 18.44 -21.90 4.85
C GLU A 826 17.70 -21.52 3.56
N SER A 827 16.88 -22.43 3.03
CA SER A 827 16.21 -22.24 1.75
C SER A 827 15.05 -21.26 1.87
N ILE A 828 14.79 -20.52 0.78
CA ILE A 828 13.66 -19.61 0.62
C ILE A 828 12.28 -20.29 0.76
N LEU A 829 12.22 -21.61 0.56
CA LEU A 829 10.99 -22.42 0.73
C LEU A 829 10.79 -22.89 2.19
N THR A 830 11.78 -22.70 3.07
CA THR A 830 11.64 -22.87 4.51
C THR A 830 11.48 -21.50 5.14
N SER A 831 10.56 -21.33 6.09
CA SER A 831 10.42 -20.06 6.82
C SER A 831 11.76 -19.66 7.45
N PRO A 832 12.29 -18.43 7.21
CA PRO A 832 13.55 -17.99 7.80
C PRO A 832 13.54 -18.05 9.33
N ALA A 833 12.41 -17.76 9.96
CA ALA A 833 12.24 -17.89 11.41
C ALA A 833 12.41 -19.35 11.85
N HIS A 834 11.77 -20.31 11.16
CA HIS A 834 11.92 -21.73 11.49
C HIS A 834 13.35 -22.21 11.27
N GLY A 835 13.97 -21.83 10.15
CA GLY A 835 15.37 -22.15 9.85
C GLY A 835 16.32 -21.63 10.92
N MET A 836 16.18 -20.36 11.30
CA MET A 836 16.99 -19.75 12.37
C MET A 836 16.77 -20.43 13.72
N THR A 837 15.53 -20.68 14.12
CA THR A 837 15.22 -21.37 15.39
C THR A 837 15.85 -22.76 15.43
N ILE A 838 15.84 -23.53 14.34
CA ILE A 838 16.50 -24.84 14.28
C ILE A 838 18.00 -24.72 14.52
N LEU A 839 18.66 -23.74 13.90
CA LEU A 839 20.11 -23.52 14.04
C LEU A 839 20.48 -23.00 15.43
N GLU A 840 19.66 -22.12 16.02
CA GLU A 840 19.83 -21.65 17.39
C GLU A 840 19.64 -22.78 18.41
N ASN A 841 18.63 -23.63 18.20
CA ASN A 841 18.41 -24.79 19.05
C ASN A 841 19.53 -25.82 18.90
N ALA A 842 20.06 -26.03 17.69
CA ALA A 842 21.24 -26.87 17.50
C ALA A 842 22.43 -26.34 18.33
N LEU A 843 22.69 -25.03 18.29
CA LEU A 843 23.75 -24.39 19.10
C LEU A 843 23.50 -24.41 20.61
N ARG A 844 22.24 -24.43 21.04
CA ARG A 844 21.85 -24.43 22.45
C ARG A 844 21.88 -25.83 23.04
N ASN A 845 21.38 -26.81 22.29
CA ASN A 845 21.03 -28.12 22.80
C ASN A 845 22.09 -29.18 22.49
N LEU A 846 22.87 -29.03 21.41
CA LEU A 846 23.94 -29.97 21.07
C LEU A 846 25.21 -29.60 21.83
N LYS A 847 25.39 -30.16 23.02
CA LYS A 847 26.60 -30.00 23.83
C LYS A 847 26.95 -31.29 24.55
N TYR A 848 28.23 -31.51 24.78
CA TYR A 848 28.66 -32.51 25.76
C TYR A 848 28.43 -31.93 27.16
N GLU A 849 27.97 -32.75 28.09
CA GLU A 849 27.88 -32.32 29.49
C GLU A 849 29.30 -32.00 30.00
N GLU A 850 29.51 -30.78 30.48
CA GLU A 850 30.68 -30.42 31.27
C GLU A 850 30.41 -30.81 32.73
N GLU A 851 31.38 -31.44 33.40
CA GLU A 851 31.37 -31.58 34.86
C GLU A 851 31.52 -30.19 35.48
N GLU A 852 30.41 -29.48 35.71
CA GLU A 852 30.41 -28.15 36.31
C GLU A 852 30.06 -28.17 37.81
N PHE A 853 30.96 -27.58 38.61
CA PHE A 853 30.71 -27.16 39.98
C PHE A 853 29.86 -25.87 39.94
N ALA A 854 28.53 -25.98 40.07
CA ALA A 854 27.63 -24.84 39.91
C ALA A 854 27.78 -23.78 41.03
N PRO A 855 27.73 -22.46 40.73
CA PRO A 855 27.70 -21.41 41.74
C PRO A 855 26.30 -21.30 42.37
N LYS A 856 26.21 -21.41 43.71
CA LYS A 856 24.96 -21.27 44.48
C LYS A 856 24.56 -19.79 44.63
N SER A 857 23.26 -19.51 44.70
CA SER A 857 22.72 -18.16 44.93
C SER A 857 23.04 -17.63 46.34
N GLY A 858 23.08 -16.30 46.50
CA GLY A 858 23.45 -15.65 47.77
C GLY A 858 22.65 -16.10 49.00
N SER A 859 21.35 -16.38 48.85
CA SER A 859 20.51 -16.89 49.95
C SER A 859 20.80 -18.34 50.32
N GLN A 860 21.22 -19.17 49.36
CA GLN A 860 21.68 -20.54 49.63
C GLN A 860 23.05 -20.58 50.30
N ILE A 861 23.92 -19.61 50.01
CA ILE A 861 25.23 -19.45 50.67
C ILE A 861 25.01 -19.13 52.16
N VAL A 862 24.16 -18.16 52.50
CA VAL A 862 23.87 -17.79 53.90
C VAL A 862 23.35 -18.99 54.70
N GLY A 863 22.33 -19.70 54.19
CA GLY A 863 21.74 -20.84 54.89
C GLY A 863 22.71 -22.02 55.11
N THR A 864 23.75 -22.14 54.28
CA THR A 864 24.80 -23.16 54.45
C THR A 864 25.85 -22.71 55.48
N LEU A 865 26.18 -21.42 55.51
CA LEU A 865 27.19 -20.85 56.42
C LEU A 865 26.68 -20.69 57.86
N GLU A 866 25.37 -20.47 58.07
CA GLU A 866 24.77 -20.42 59.41
C GLU A 866 24.88 -21.75 60.19
N GLN A 867 25.04 -22.87 59.47
CA GLN A 867 25.18 -24.21 60.04
C GLN A 867 26.58 -24.51 60.59
N LEU A 868 27.59 -23.75 60.18
CA LEU A 868 28.97 -23.89 60.70
C LEU A 868 29.06 -23.41 62.15
N SER A 869 29.93 -24.00 62.96
CA SER A 869 30.22 -23.52 64.31
C SER A 869 30.99 -22.19 64.28
N LEU A 870 31.01 -21.46 65.42
CA LEU A 870 31.75 -20.21 65.53
C LEU A 870 33.25 -20.41 65.22
N GLU A 871 33.82 -21.52 65.69
CA GLU A 871 35.24 -21.87 65.49
C GLU A 871 35.55 -22.18 64.01
N GLU A 872 34.66 -22.87 63.29
CA GLU A 872 34.80 -23.13 61.85
C GLU A 872 34.71 -21.86 61.01
N LEU A 873 33.79 -20.94 61.37
CA LEU A 873 33.67 -19.63 60.71
C LEU A 873 34.92 -18.78 60.94
N GLN A 874 35.44 -18.75 62.17
CA GLN A 874 36.67 -18.03 62.49
C GLN A 874 37.89 -18.62 61.78
N SER A 875 37.99 -19.95 61.69
CA SER A 875 39.06 -20.62 60.95
C SER A 875 39.01 -20.26 59.46
N THR A 876 37.83 -20.37 58.84
CA THR A 876 37.65 -20.09 57.41
C THR A 876 37.95 -18.62 57.08
N LEU A 877 37.53 -17.69 57.95
CA LEU A 877 37.86 -16.27 57.80
C LEU A 877 39.36 -16.01 58.00
N THR A 878 40.03 -16.73 58.90
CA THR A 878 41.49 -16.64 59.09
C THR A 878 42.23 -17.06 57.82
N ASP A 879 41.83 -18.17 57.21
CA ASP A 879 42.45 -18.71 55.99
C ASP A 879 42.28 -17.77 54.79
N LEU A 880 41.21 -16.96 54.80
CA LEU A 880 40.93 -15.93 53.79
C LEU A 880 41.52 -14.54 54.15
N GLY A 881 42.24 -14.42 55.27
CA GLY A 881 42.85 -13.15 55.72
C GLY A 881 41.86 -12.12 56.26
N LEU A 882 40.62 -12.53 56.58
CA LEU A 882 39.54 -11.67 57.04
C LEU A 882 39.45 -11.62 58.57
N VAL A 883 38.93 -10.51 59.10
CA VAL A 883 38.79 -10.29 60.55
C VAL A 883 37.86 -11.33 61.18
N THR A 884 38.32 -11.97 62.26
CA THR A 884 37.65 -13.11 62.91
C THR A 884 36.93 -12.78 64.23
N THR A 885 37.04 -11.53 64.69
CA THR A 885 36.36 -11.05 65.90
C THR A 885 34.94 -10.58 65.56
N GLY A 886 33.95 -11.02 66.33
CA GLY A 886 32.54 -10.65 66.17
C GLY A 886 31.59 -11.75 66.65
N SER A 887 30.30 -11.45 66.68
CA SER A 887 29.24 -12.45 66.89
C SER A 887 29.14 -13.40 65.70
N LYS A 888 28.58 -14.60 65.90
CA LYS A 888 28.47 -15.63 64.84
C LYS A 888 27.78 -15.08 63.57
N SER A 889 26.71 -14.30 63.75
CA SER A 889 25.95 -13.71 62.66
C SER A 889 26.79 -12.73 61.83
N GLU A 890 27.62 -11.92 62.48
CA GLU A 890 28.53 -10.98 61.80
C GLU A 890 29.59 -11.72 60.96
N LEU A 891 30.09 -12.86 61.45
CA LEU A 891 31.07 -13.67 60.72
C LEU A 891 30.46 -14.37 59.50
N VAL A 892 29.22 -14.88 59.61
CA VAL A 892 28.48 -15.47 58.48
C VAL A 892 28.24 -14.44 57.38
N VAL A 893 27.84 -13.23 57.76
CA VAL A 893 27.62 -12.11 56.82
C VAL A 893 28.92 -11.73 56.11
N ARG A 894 30.02 -11.62 56.87
CA ARG A 894 31.35 -11.29 56.32
C ARG A 894 31.82 -12.31 55.28
N LEU A 895 31.62 -13.60 55.57
CA LEU A 895 31.99 -14.68 54.65
C LEU A 895 31.06 -14.78 53.43
N THR A 896 29.75 -14.50 53.61
CA THR A 896 28.76 -14.45 52.52
C THR A 896 29.10 -13.34 51.53
N LEU A 897 29.40 -12.14 52.02
CA LEU A 897 29.77 -10.99 51.19
C LEU A 897 31.05 -11.26 50.40
N TYR A 898 32.08 -11.85 51.03
CA TYR A 898 33.31 -12.25 50.34
C TYR A 898 33.04 -13.26 49.22
N THR A 899 32.23 -14.29 49.50
CA THR A 899 31.91 -15.36 48.54
C THR A 899 31.11 -14.83 47.36
N HIS A 900 30.12 -13.96 47.62
CA HIS A 900 29.33 -13.34 46.56
C HIS A 900 30.19 -12.44 45.66
N LYS A 901 31.06 -11.60 46.25
CA LYS A 901 31.96 -10.71 45.51
C LYS A 901 33.01 -11.47 44.70
N SER A 902 33.58 -12.55 45.25
CA SER A 902 34.51 -13.42 44.52
C SER A 902 33.86 -14.07 43.30
N ASN A 903 32.58 -14.47 43.41
CA ASN A 903 31.83 -15.05 42.29
C ASN A 903 31.50 -14.01 41.21
N GLU A 904 31.10 -12.78 41.57
CA GLU A 904 30.82 -11.73 40.59
C GLU A 904 32.10 -11.22 39.90
N MET A 905 33.25 -11.16 40.60
CA MET A 905 34.55 -10.88 39.96
C MET A 905 34.99 -12.00 39.01
N LYS A 906 34.79 -13.28 39.37
CA LYS A 906 35.04 -14.42 38.46
C LYS A 906 34.10 -14.44 37.26
N ALA A 907 32.89 -13.91 37.41
CA ALA A 907 31.93 -13.74 36.33
C ALA A 907 32.20 -12.48 35.46
N GLY A 908 33.25 -11.69 35.77
CA GLY A 908 33.68 -10.54 34.98
C GLY A 908 32.81 -9.29 35.09
N ARG A 909 31.91 -9.22 36.08
CA ARG A 909 30.91 -8.13 36.21
C ARG A 909 31.31 -6.99 37.14
N LEU A 910 32.46 -7.09 37.82
CA LEU A 910 32.98 -6.09 38.76
C LEU A 910 34.46 -5.79 38.46
N SER A 911 34.81 -4.51 38.25
CA SER A 911 36.19 -4.01 38.12
C SER A 911 36.75 -3.59 39.49
N LEU A 912 38.07 -3.70 39.68
CA LEU A 912 38.77 -3.28 40.90
C LEU A 912 38.66 -1.76 41.18
N SER A 913 38.24 -0.95 40.21
CA SER A 913 38.19 0.52 40.30
C SER A 913 36.88 1.11 40.84
N ASP A 914 35.81 0.32 40.96
CA ASP A 914 34.43 0.85 41.02
C ASP A 914 33.73 0.68 42.38
N LEU A 915 34.50 0.62 43.47
CA LEU A 915 33.92 0.48 44.81
C LEU A 915 33.42 1.84 45.35
N ASP A 916 32.11 2.07 45.30
CA ASP A 916 31.44 3.19 45.96
C ASP A 916 30.57 2.73 47.14
N HIS A 917 30.49 3.55 48.20
CA HIS A 917 29.75 3.27 49.43
C HIS A 917 28.24 3.05 49.20
N SER A 918 27.68 3.63 48.13
CA SER A 918 26.24 3.55 47.86
C SER A 918 25.77 2.15 47.39
N GLU A 919 26.60 1.40 46.68
CA GLU A 919 26.28 0.03 46.24
C GLU A 919 26.41 -0.98 47.38
N LEU A 920 27.36 -0.77 48.29
CA LEU A 920 27.54 -1.61 49.49
C LEU A 920 26.35 -1.52 50.45
N ASP A 921 25.77 -0.33 50.61
CA ASP A 921 24.55 -0.13 51.41
C ASP A 921 23.30 -0.76 50.76
N GLN A 922 23.18 -0.71 49.43
CA GLN A 922 22.10 -1.38 48.70
C GLN A 922 22.21 -2.92 48.80
N LEU A 923 23.42 -3.46 48.73
CA LEU A 923 23.66 -4.90 48.85
C LEU A 923 23.36 -5.40 50.28
N ALA A 924 23.74 -4.63 51.31
CA ALA A 924 23.46 -4.92 52.71
C ALA A 924 21.96 -4.91 53.03
N GLN A 925 21.19 -3.99 52.42
CA GLN A 925 19.74 -3.99 52.49
C GLN A 925 19.12 -5.19 51.75
N GLY A 926 19.67 -5.59 50.60
CA GLY A 926 19.20 -6.72 49.80
C GLY A 926 19.32 -8.09 50.51
N ILE A 927 20.22 -8.21 51.49
CA ILE A 927 20.40 -9.40 52.34
C ILE A 927 19.82 -9.25 53.75
N GLY A 928 19.16 -8.12 54.06
CA GLY A 928 18.35 -7.95 55.28
C GLY A 928 19.09 -7.44 56.54
N LEU A 929 20.26 -6.81 56.40
CA LEU A 929 21.02 -6.24 57.53
C LEU A 929 20.41 -4.93 58.05
N LYS A 930 20.56 -4.64 59.35
CA LYS A 930 20.04 -3.40 59.96
C LYS A 930 21.12 -2.31 59.98
N ALA A 931 20.69 -1.06 59.88
CA ALA A 931 21.55 0.12 59.72
C ALA A 931 22.64 0.33 60.81
N GLU A 932 22.53 -0.32 61.98
CA GLU A 932 23.55 -0.22 63.05
C GLU A 932 24.81 -1.09 62.80
N GLU A 933 24.83 -1.92 61.74
CA GLU A 933 25.96 -2.81 61.39
C GLU A 933 26.95 -2.18 60.37
N SER A 934 26.78 -0.90 60.02
CA SER A 934 27.57 -0.17 59.01
C SER A 934 29.10 -0.14 59.27
N LYS A 935 29.54 -0.29 60.53
CA LYS A 935 30.98 -0.41 60.87
C LYS A 935 31.65 -1.70 60.37
N LEU A 936 30.89 -2.74 60.00
CA LEU A 936 31.44 -3.98 59.42
C LEU A 936 31.86 -3.83 57.95
N LEU A 937 31.23 -2.90 57.22
CA LEU A 937 31.51 -2.65 55.81
C LEU A 937 32.88 -1.95 55.63
N GLU A 938 33.19 -0.94 56.44
CA GLU A 938 34.51 -0.27 56.45
C GLU A 938 35.67 -1.23 56.77
N SER A 939 35.44 -2.19 57.67
CA SER A 939 36.42 -3.25 58.01
C SER A 939 36.66 -4.24 56.87
N LEU A 940 35.65 -4.52 56.05
CA LEU A 940 35.72 -5.44 54.91
C LEU A 940 36.45 -4.79 53.72
N GLU A 941 36.22 -3.50 53.51
CA GLU A 941 36.86 -2.70 52.47
C GLU A 941 38.38 -2.60 52.68
N THR A 942 38.81 -2.40 53.94
CA THR A 942 40.23 -2.35 54.32
C THR A 942 40.93 -3.69 54.11
N SER A 943 40.25 -4.83 54.34
CA SER A 943 40.80 -6.17 54.12
C SER A 943 40.70 -6.67 52.67
N LEU A 944 39.82 -6.10 51.83
CA LEU A 944 39.71 -6.43 50.41
C LEU A 944 40.67 -5.61 49.52
N MET A 945 41.13 -4.45 50.01
CA MET A 945 42.19 -3.66 49.34
C MET A 945 43.61 -4.15 49.64
N GLN A 946 43.83 -4.85 50.77
CA GLN A 946 45.09 -5.55 51.07
C GLN A 946 45.10 -6.93 50.41
#